data_AF-A0AAV9IZL7-F1
#
_entry.id   AF-A0AAV9IZL7-F1
#
_cell.length_a   1.000
_cell.length_b   1.000
_cell.length_c   1.000
_cell.angle_alpha   90.00
_cell.angle_beta   90.00
_cell.angle_gamma   90.00
#
_symmetry.space_group_name_H-M   'P 1'
#
loop_
_entity.id
_entity.type
_entity.pdbx_description
1 polymer ?
#
loop_
_entity_poly.entity_id
_entity_poly.type
_entity_poly.pdbx_seq_one_letter_code
_entity_poly.pdbx_strand_id
1 'polypeptide(L)'
;MGVSRQLLFSERAIIHRLCSAAGRPWQQRRWRGADANVPPTGAQAAAATAMASDGGSGAAASLANSAAASTTPGGGGYATYPLERAVDAVAERTQFGAEALSLVGGNVGEERRLREQTRLAEDVRRMVREGLPRHCRLDVRDIAWVSPDLCFVGVGIETNFAGFRYAMSRNLFQARRVAAVRDIFDRSAERRATLDRVFKVVSDDVTAMLAEVQEPPRARLVNEYVAPFTFVHSTRSNQHREAPMSEGQEGAADHLTANDPTGPAARTALPQSDSDGMTEAATSLSEDSHAMAVPHMGGYTLSLHDVDFVEYLHDIGLRIVPINTEQEMRALTAATIPVQQSTNHLLMVAPTAFEPNLYAAQDNAFMRRPEQVLGDTAAAITAAADDSQHTIETIRRRVLDEYAQLFLQMTRHVGARVHLFTHDKYHDAPDSVFPNNWFSTHTDLEVGECTLVLYPMKSPNRRKERRPEFISRLHSFRRYTHVYDMTREENSKTPRYLEGTGSLVLDRVNRTAYVAISERSDPNLARTWARVVGYDLITFRATDVRNRPIYHTNVMMCIGTRVAIVCAESIEDARERDRVLDRLRSTGHEVVNISREQMCRFCGNALEVESRYGRPVMAMSTGAFHAFTPEQHSVLSAHLDDIAHADIRTIEAVGGGGVRCSVAELM
;
A
#
# COMPACT_ATOMS: atom_id res chain seq x y z
N MET A 1 16.33 -15.37 -41.48
CA MET A 1 15.60 -14.07 -41.39
C MET A 1 14.85 -14.08 -40.08
N GLY A 2 14.89 -13.08 -39.20
CA GLY A 2 15.58 -11.80 -39.29
C GLY A 2 14.99 -10.72 -38.36
N VAL A 3 14.26 -11.09 -37.31
CA VAL A 3 13.49 -10.15 -36.47
C VAL A 3 14.45 -9.36 -35.57
N SER A 4 14.37 -8.02 -35.63
CA SER A 4 15.36 -7.15 -34.97
C SER A 4 15.26 -7.18 -33.45
N ARG A 5 16.41 -7.36 -32.79
CA ARG A 5 16.56 -7.30 -31.33
C ARG A 5 16.64 -5.86 -30.76
N GLN A 6 16.53 -4.82 -31.58
CA GLN A 6 16.85 -3.44 -31.15
C GLN A 6 15.74 -2.68 -30.42
N LEU A 7 14.49 -3.18 -30.37
CA LEU A 7 13.37 -2.46 -29.73
C LEU A 7 13.16 -2.76 -28.23
N LEU A 8 13.86 -3.73 -27.65
CA LEU A 8 13.76 -4.09 -26.22
C LEU A 8 14.56 -3.17 -25.26
N PHE A 9 14.97 -1.98 -25.71
CA PHE A 9 15.92 -1.11 -24.97
C PHE A 9 15.33 0.22 -24.45
N SER A 10 14.07 0.56 -24.75
CA SER A 10 13.45 1.83 -24.31
C SER A 10 12.64 1.73 -23.02
N GLU A 11 11.83 0.68 -22.80
CA GLU A 11 10.98 0.52 -21.60
C GLU A 11 11.80 0.65 -20.31
N ARG A 12 12.88 -0.14 -20.23
CA ARG A 12 13.81 -0.16 -19.10
C ARG A 12 14.49 1.20 -18.91
N ALA A 13 14.81 1.92 -19.99
CA ALA A 13 15.47 3.22 -19.89
C ALA A 13 14.52 4.31 -19.37
N ILE A 14 13.25 4.29 -19.77
CA ILE A 14 12.23 5.24 -19.29
C ILE A 14 11.85 4.92 -17.84
N ILE A 15 11.52 3.67 -17.52
CA ILE A 15 11.22 3.25 -16.14
C ILE A 15 12.42 3.49 -15.22
N HIS A 16 13.66 3.22 -15.68
CA HIS A 16 14.85 3.54 -14.90
C HIS A 16 15.03 5.04 -14.69
N ARG A 17 14.75 5.92 -15.67
CA ARG A 17 14.80 7.39 -15.45
C ARG A 17 13.77 7.83 -14.42
N LEU A 18 12.54 7.35 -14.52
CA LEU A 18 11.46 7.61 -13.57
C LEU A 18 11.83 7.13 -12.15
N CYS A 19 12.42 5.94 -12.01
CA CYS A 19 12.86 5.42 -10.72
C CYS A 19 14.16 6.06 -10.19
N SER A 20 15.11 6.46 -11.06
CA SER A 20 16.38 7.07 -10.62
C SER A 20 16.21 8.52 -10.17
N ALA A 21 15.20 9.24 -10.69
CA ALA A 21 14.76 10.49 -10.09
C ALA A 21 14.08 10.29 -8.71
N ALA A 22 13.59 9.09 -8.42
CA ALA A 22 12.76 8.77 -7.25
C ALA A 22 13.55 8.25 -6.02
N GLY A 23 14.88 8.34 -5.98
CA GLY A 23 15.68 8.10 -4.77
C GLY A 23 15.77 6.66 -4.22
N ARG A 24 15.18 5.65 -4.88
CA ARG A 24 15.46 4.22 -4.60
C ARG A 24 15.68 3.47 -5.92
N PRO A 25 16.76 2.68 -6.08
CA PRO A 25 17.01 1.94 -7.32
C PRO A 25 15.94 0.88 -7.58
N TRP A 26 15.61 0.66 -8.85
CA TRP A 26 14.68 -0.38 -9.28
C TRP A 26 15.28 -1.77 -9.06
N GLN A 27 14.99 -2.39 -7.90
CA GLN A 27 15.32 -3.79 -7.67
C GLN A 27 14.42 -4.70 -8.52
N GLN A 28 14.92 -5.05 -9.71
CA GLN A 28 14.38 -6.18 -10.45
C GLN A 28 14.65 -7.47 -9.67
N ARG A 29 13.63 -8.05 -9.01
CA ARG A 29 13.68 -9.45 -8.57
C ARG A 29 13.61 -10.41 -9.78
N ARG A 30 14.64 -10.37 -10.62
CA ARG A 30 15.04 -11.54 -11.42
C ARG A 30 15.95 -12.39 -10.53
N TRP A 31 15.52 -13.62 -10.30
CA TRP A 31 16.21 -14.59 -9.46
C TRP A 31 17.49 -15.08 -10.16
N ARG A 32 18.68 -14.77 -9.60
CA ARG A 32 19.98 -15.51 -9.63
C ARG A 32 21.17 -14.57 -9.40
N GLY A 33 22.24 -15.10 -8.79
CA GLY A 33 23.55 -14.45 -8.70
C GLY A 33 23.79 -13.72 -7.37
N ALA A 34 25.05 -13.64 -6.96
CA ALA A 34 25.51 -13.07 -5.69
C ALA A 34 26.68 -12.07 -5.89
N ASP A 35 27.12 -11.52 -4.76
CA ASP A 35 28.46 -10.98 -4.47
C ASP A 35 28.84 -9.51 -4.77
N ALA A 36 29.54 -8.97 -3.76
CA ALA A 36 30.66 -8.01 -3.80
C ALA A 36 30.46 -6.47 -3.86
N ASN A 37 30.74 -5.85 -2.69
CA ASN A 37 31.73 -4.77 -2.46
C ASN A 37 31.40 -3.25 -2.58
N VAL A 38 31.34 -2.60 -1.38
CA VAL A 38 32.30 -1.54 -0.87
C VAL A 38 32.42 -0.17 -1.61
N PRO A 39 32.56 0.99 -0.93
CA PRO A 39 32.15 1.46 0.42
C PRO A 39 31.45 2.86 0.42
N PRO A 40 31.14 3.50 1.58
CA PRO A 40 30.57 4.86 1.65
C PRO A 40 31.51 5.98 2.15
N THR A 41 31.14 7.23 1.89
CA THR A 41 31.59 8.49 2.55
C THR A 41 30.38 9.42 2.73
N GLY A 42 30.32 10.38 3.66
CA GLY A 42 31.19 10.73 4.80
C GLY A 42 30.84 12.15 5.35
N ALA A 43 31.13 12.43 6.63
CA ALA A 43 30.91 13.71 7.35
C ALA A 43 29.42 14.13 7.55
N GLN A 44 28.89 14.23 8.79
CA GLN A 44 29.06 15.29 9.82
C GLN A 44 28.36 16.61 9.46
N ALA A 45 27.38 17.16 10.21
CA ALA A 45 27.14 17.31 11.65
C ALA A 45 27.85 18.52 12.31
N ALA A 46 27.05 19.44 12.85
CA ALA A 46 27.43 20.54 13.74
C ALA A 46 26.31 20.75 14.78
N ALA A 47 26.61 21.33 15.95
CA ALA A 47 25.73 21.32 17.13
C ALA A 47 25.86 22.60 18.00
N ALA A 48 25.38 22.52 19.25
CA ALA A 48 25.20 23.56 20.28
C ALA A 48 23.88 24.36 20.15
N THR A 49 22.98 24.49 21.16
CA THR A 49 22.99 24.42 22.65
C THR A 49 23.24 25.77 23.34
N ALA A 50 22.64 25.95 24.55
CA ALA A 50 22.62 27.13 25.45
C ALA A 50 21.48 28.14 25.16
N MET A 51 20.79 28.75 26.16
CA MET A 51 20.81 28.65 27.64
C MET A 51 19.36 28.87 28.21
N ALA A 52 19.18 28.81 29.54
CA ALA A 52 17.88 28.82 30.22
C ALA A 52 17.58 30.10 31.05
N SER A 53 16.60 30.02 31.97
CA SER A 53 16.08 31.07 32.90
C SER A 53 15.04 32.04 32.29
N ASP A 54 14.00 32.53 33.00
CA ASP A 54 13.52 32.23 34.37
C ASP A 54 12.03 32.61 34.59
N GLY A 55 11.44 32.18 35.72
CA GLY A 55 10.46 32.98 36.48
C GLY A 55 8.94 32.70 36.37
N GLY A 56 8.27 32.61 37.53
CA GLY A 56 6.81 32.85 37.73
C GLY A 56 5.89 31.61 37.58
N SER A 57 5.46 30.86 38.60
CA SER A 57 4.73 31.16 39.86
C SER A 57 3.19 31.29 39.72
N GLY A 58 2.43 30.41 40.38
CA GLY A 58 0.96 30.46 40.48
C GLY A 58 0.38 29.34 41.36
N ALA A 59 -0.59 29.65 42.22
CA ALA A 59 -1.21 28.71 43.19
C ALA A 59 -1.98 27.55 42.52
N ALA A 60 -2.09 26.32 43.03
CA ALA A 60 -2.14 25.77 44.40
C ALA A 60 -3.53 25.74 45.07
N ALA A 61 -4.24 24.62 44.91
CA ALA A 61 -5.31 24.10 45.78
C ALA A 61 -5.42 22.57 45.53
N SER A 62 -4.91 21.66 46.37
CA SER A 62 -5.29 21.32 47.75
C SER A 62 -6.57 20.47 47.88
N LEU A 63 -6.41 19.14 47.74
CA LEU A 63 -7.22 18.16 48.47
C LEU A 63 -6.27 17.08 48.99
N ALA A 64 -6.13 17.01 50.31
CA ALA A 64 -5.24 16.06 50.98
C ALA A 64 -5.96 15.45 52.18
N ASN A 65 -6.07 14.12 52.20
CA ASN A 65 -6.17 13.25 53.38
C ASN A 65 -6.42 11.79 52.91
N SER A 66 -5.99 10.74 53.61
CA SER A 66 -4.86 10.61 54.57
C SER A 66 -4.72 9.14 54.98
N ALA A 67 -3.53 8.55 54.83
CA ALA A 67 -3.08 7.41 55.62
C ALA A 67 -1.55 7.28 55.45
N ALA A 68 -0.79 7.32 56.55
CA ALA A 68 0.66 7.21 56.52
C ALA A 68 1.11 5.86 57.08
N ALA A 69 2.15 5.29 56.48
CA ALA A 69 2.98 4.24 57.07
C ALA A 69 4.44 4.58 56.78
N SER A 70 5.29 4.57 57.81
CA SER A 70 6.65 5.09 57.75
C SER A 70 7.72 4.00 57.56
N THR A 71 8.57 4.15 56.56
CA THR A 71 9.88 3.49 56.50
C THR A 71 10.94 4.45 55.95
N THR A 72 12.18 4.30 56.44
CA THR A 72 13.35 5.14 56.10
C THR A 72 13.89 4.85 54.69
N PRO A 73 14.53 5.84 54.02
CA PRO A 73 15.07 5.65 52.68
C PRO A 73 16.30 4.73 52.67
N GLY A 74 16.27 3.66 51.88
CA GLY A 74 17.41 2.77 51.69
C GLY A 74 17.20 1.78 50.53
N GLY A 75 18.15 1.77 49.59
CA GLY A 75 18.20 0.82 48.48
C GLY A 75 17.38 1.21 47.25
N GLY A 76 18.05 1.43 46.12
CA GLY A 76 17.40 1.60 44.82
C GLY A 76 16.93 0.26 44.25
N GLY A 77 15.70 -0.15 44.57
CA GLY A 77 15.07 -1.33 43.99
C GLY A 77 14.30 -1.00 42.72
N TYR A 78 14.75 -1.48 41.55
CA TYR A 78 13.89 -1.54 40.37
C TYR A 78 12.74 -2.51 40.65
N ALA A 79 11.50 -2.02 40.56
CA ALA A 79 10.32 -2.83 40.82
C ALA A 79 10.22 -3.98 39.81
N THR A 80 10.37 -5.21 40.30
CA THR A 80 10.12 -6.42 39.50
C THR A 80 8.63 -6.58 39.28
N TYR A 81 8.15 -6.29 38.08
CA TYR A 81 6.84 -6.77 37.64
C TYR A 81 6.87 -8.32 37.67
N PRO A 82 5.95 -8.99 38.42
CA PRO A 82 5.92 -10.44 38.45
C PRO A 82 5.49 -10.96 37.08
N LEU A 83 6.37 -11.73 36.42
CA LEU A 83 6.15 -12.25 35.06
C LEU A 83 4.87 -13.10 34.96
N GLU A 84 4.47 -13.69 36.07
CA GLU A 84 3.22 -14.43 36.29
C GLU A 84 1.99 -13.59 35.90
N ARG A 85 1.93 -12.29 36.28
CA ARG A 85 0.80 -11.41 35.94
C ARG A 85 0.66 -11.15 34.43
N ALA A 86 1.76 -11.11 33.68
CA ALA A 86 1.70 -10.99 32.22
C ALA A 86 1.24 -12.31 31.58
N VAL A 87 1.64 -13.44 32.18
CA VAL A 87 1.23 -14.79 31.82
C VAL A 87 -0.27 -15.03 32.05
N ASP A 88 -0.83 -14.50 33.13
CA ASP A 88 -2.25 -14.63 33.47
C ASP A 88 -3.12 -13.70 32.61
N ALA A 89 -2.70 -12.44 32.41
CA ALA A 89 -3.41 -11.49 31.56
C ALA A 89 -3.53 -11.94 30.08
N VAL A 90 -2.63 -12.81 29.60
CA VAL A 90 -2.79 -13.48 28.29
C VAL A 90 -3.75 -14.66 28.35
N ALA A 91 -3.83 -15.41 29.46
CA ALA A 91 -4.82 -16.48 29.61
C ALA A 91 -6.26 -15.93 29.64
N GLU A 92 -6.49 -14.84 30.37
CA GLU A 92 -7.79 -14.14 30.38
C GLU A 92 -8.16 -13.68 28.97
N ARG A 93 -7.23 -13.06 28.23
CA ARG A 93 -7.47 -12.61 26.85
C ARG A 93 -7.71 -13.76 25.86
N THR A 94 -7.03 -14.91 25.99
CA THR A 94 -7.29 -16.04 25.10
C THR A 94 -8.63 -16.71 25.41
N GLN A 95 -9.11 -16.69 26.66
CA GLN A 95 -10.49 -17.07 26.99
C GLN A 95 -11.51 -16.10 26.36
N PHE A 96 -11.40 -14.80 26.61
CA PHE A 96 -12.30 -13.79 26.00
C PHE A 96 -12.32 -13.85 24.46
N GLY A 97 -11.15 -14.08 23.82
CA GLY A 97 -11.05 -14.25 22.37
C GLY A 97 -11.73 -15.53 21.86
N ALA A 98 -11.57 -16.65 22.57
CA ALA A 98 -12.21 -17.92 22.21
C ALA A 98 -13.73 -17.89 22.38
N GLU A 99 -14.25 -17.22 23.43
CA GLU A 99 -15.69 -17.05 23.64
C GLU A 99 -16.30 -16.17 22.53
N ALA A 100 -15.64 -15.07 22.14
CA ALA A 100 -16.08 -14.22 21.03
C ALA A 100 -16.08 -14.97 19.68
N LEU A 101 -15.04 -15.75 19.39
CA LEU A 101 -14.93 -16.57 18.17
C LEU A 101 -16.00 -17.68 18.07
N SER A 102 -16.64 -18.06 19.18
CA SER A 102 -17.74 -19.04 19.15
C SER A 102 -19.07 -18.48 18.62
N LEU A 103 -19.20 -17.15 18.52
CA LEU A 103 -20.43 -16.44 18.15
C LEU A 103 -20.42 -15.85 16.73
N VAL A 104 -19.25 -15.78 16.07
CA VAL A 104 -19.08 -15.27 14.71
C VAL A 104 -18.17 -16.22 13.94
N GLY A 105 -18.58 -16.64 12.74
CA GLY A 105 -17.84 -17.62 11.93
C GLY A 105 -16.39 -17.17 11.69
N GLY A 106 -15.45 -17.82 12.37
CA GLY A 106 -14.09 -17.34 12.54
C GLY A 106 -13.32 -17.16 11.23
N ASN A 107 -12.69 -15.98 11.07
CA ASN A 107 -11.72 -15.78 10.00
C ASN A 107 -10.49 -16.67 10.28
N VAL A 108 -10.13 -17.53 9.34
CA VAL A 108 -9.11 -18.59 9.51
C VAL A 108 -7.73 -18.01 9.92
N GLY A 109 -7.42 -16.79 9.50
CA GLY A 109 -6.21 -16.08 9.93
C GLY A 109 -6.20 -15.71 11.42
N GLU A 110 -7.35 -15.33 11.98
CA GLU A 110 -7.50 -14.92 13.39
C GLU A 110 -7.48 -16.12 14.33
N GLU A 111 -8.21 -17.20 14.00
CA GLU A 111 -8.08 -18.49 14.70
C GLU A 111 -6.62 -18.95 14.73
N ARG A 112 -5.91 -18.82 13.60
CA ARG A 112 -4.50 -19.20 13.54
C ARG A 112 -3.62 -18.32 14.42
N ARG A 113 -3.77 -16.99 14.34
CA ARG A 113 -3.02 -16.05 15.20
C ARG A 113 -3.18 -16.41 16.67
N LEU A 114 -4.41 -16.72 17.11
CA LEU A 114 -4.72 -17.14 18.47
C LEU A 114 -4.02 -18.46 18.86
N ARG A 115 -3.99 -19.46 17.97
CA ARG A 115 -3.30 -20.75 18.21
C ARG A 115 -1.79 -20.57 18.36
N GLU A 116 -1.14 -19.84 17.45
CA GLU A 116 0.32 -19.61 17.50
C GLU A 116 0.71 -18.75 18.72
N GLN A 117 -0.12 -17.77 19.10
CA GLN A 117 0.09 -16.93 20.30
C GLN A 117 -0.12 -17.71 21.61
N THR A 118 -1.13 -18.59 21.67
CA THR A 118 -1.36 -19.48 22.84
C THR A 118 -0.19 -20.43 23.04
N ARG A 119 0.23 -21.11 21.97
CA ARG A 119 1.39 -22.01 21.96
C ARG A 119 2.67 -21.30 22.41
N LEU A 120 2.93 -20.11 21.86
CA LEU A 120 4.07 -19.29 22.22
C LEU A 120 4.05 -18.91 23.72
N ALA A 121 2.88 -18.62 24.29
CA ALA A 121 2.77 -18.36 25.73
C ALA A 121 3.15 -19.60 26.57
N GLU A 122 2.80 -20.80 26.13
CA GLU A 122 3.24 -22.05 26.79
C GLU A 122 4.74 -22.30 26.65
N ASP A 123 5.32 -22.07 25.47
CA ASP A 123 6.77 -22.19 25.22
C ASP A 123 7.56 -21.16 26.07
N VAL A 124 7.09 -19.91 26.18
CA VAL A 124 7.68 -18.88 27.07
C VAL A 124 7.55 -19.29 28.55
N ARG A 125 6.36 -19.71 29.00
CA ARG A 125 6.14 -20.25 30.35
C ARG A 125 7.07 -21.44 30.65
N ARG A 126 7.39 -22.27 29.66
CA ARG A 126 8.36 -23.36 29.81
C ARG A 126 9.78 -22.81 29.94
N MET A 127 10.24 -21.93 29.05
CA MET A 127 11.58 -21.32 29.12
C MET A 127 11.86 -20.57 30.43
N VAL A 128 10.85 -19.92 31.01
CA VAL A 128 10.96 -19.25 32.32
C VAL A 128 11.19 -20.29 33.44
N ARG A 129 10.44 -21.40 33.44
CA ARG A 129 10.61 -22.51 34.39
C ARG A 129 11.93 -23.28 34.18
N GLU A 130 12.42 -23.35 32.95
CA GLU A 130 13.72 -23.96 32.58
C GLU A 130 14.94 -23.08 32.89
N GLY A 131 14.72 -21.86 33.41
CA GLY A 131 15.80 -20.96 33.86
C GLY A 131 16.26 -19.96 32.78
N LEU A 132 15.37 -19.03 32.41
CA LEU A 132 15.74 -17.87 31.59
C LEU A 132 16.90 -17.09 32.26
N PRO A 133 17.97 -16.70 31.53
CA PRO A 133 19.11 -16.00 32.13
C PRO A 133 18.68 -14.68 32.79
N ARG A 134 19.21 -14.38 33.99
CA ARG A 134 18.78 -13.23 34.83
C ARG A 134 18.81 -11.84 34.16
N HIS A 135 19.53 -11.67 33.06
CA HIS A 135 19.63 -10.41 32.31
C HIS A 135 18.70 -10.36 31.07
N CYS A 136 18.07 -11.49 30.71
CA CYS A 136 17.08 -11.58 29.64
C CYS A 136 15.69 -11.24 30.21
N ARG A 137 14.93 -10.41 29.50
CA ARG A 137 13.50 -10.20 29.75
C ARG A 137 12.71 -10.44 28.46
N LEU A 138 11.57 -11.10 28.58
CA LEU A 138 10.67 -11.51 27.48
C LEU A 138 9.23 -11.40 28.00
N ASP A 139 8.37 -10.72 27.26
CA ASP A 139 6.93 -10.67 27.51
C ASP A 139 6.16 -11.17 26.28
N VAL A 140 5.14 -11.99 26.52
CA VAL A 140 4.27 -12.55 25.49
C VAL A 140 3.45 -11.50 24.74
N ARG A 141 3.22 -10.32 25.36
CA ARG A 141 2.48 -9.18 24.79
C ARG A 141 3.34 -8.30 23.86
N ASP A 142 4.65 -8.48 23.85
CA ASP A 142 5.50 -7.88 22.82
C ASP A 142 5.41 -8.63 21.48
N ILE A 143 4.87 -9.85 21.46
CA ILE A 143 5.00 -10.75 20.32
C ILE A 143 3.67 -10.83 19.56
N ALA A 144 3.67 -10.30 18.33
CA ALA A 144 2.49 -10.19 17.48
C ALA A 144 2.69 -10.96 16.18
N TRP A 145 1.90 -12.01 15.98
CA TRP A 145 1.90 -12.82 14.77
C TRP A 145 1.13 -12.11 13.64
N VAL A 146 1.82 -11.81 12.54
CA VAL A 146 1.18 -11.27 11.33
C VAL A 146 0.70 -12.41 10.44
N SER A 147 1.58 -13.38 10.17
CA SER A 147 1.30 -14.52 9.30
C SER A 147 2.15 -15.75 9.69
N PRO A 148 1.86 -16.96 9.16
CA PRO A 148 2.79 -18.10 9.17
C PRO A 148 4.28 -17.79 8.96
N ASP A 149 4.57 -16.79 8.14
CA ASP A 149 5.92 -16.49 7.65
C ASP A 149 6.57 -15.33 8.43
N LEU A 150 5.79 -14.57 9.21
CA LEU A 150 6.20 -13.29 9.80
C LEU A 150 5.64 -13.08 11.21
N CYS A 151 6.56 -12.92 12.17
CA CYS A 151 6.28 -12.57 13.56
C CYS A 151 6.96 -11.24 13.93
N PHE A 152 6.26 -10.36 14.62
CA PHE A 152 6.81 -9.13 15.19
C PHE A 152 7.13 -9.31 16.66
N VAL A 153 8.19 -8.67 17.12
CA VAL A 153 8.61 -8.68 18.51
C VAL A 153 8.96 -7.26 18.94
N GLY A 154 8.22 -6.70 19.89
CA GLY A 154 8.59 -5.48 20.58
C GLY A 154 9.93 -5.65 21.28
N VAL A 155 10.79 -4.65 21.18
CA VAL A 155 12.07 -4.60 21.92
C VAL A 155 12.15 -3.24 22.60
N GLY A 156 12.06 -3.27 23.93
CA GLY A 156 11.88 -2.09 24.78
C GLY A 156 12.10 -2.43 26.25
N ILE A 157 11.10 -2.20 27.11
CA ILE A 157 11.20 -2.46 28.54
C ILE A 157 10.99 -3.95 28.84
N GLU A 158 9.79 -4.50 28.67
CA GLU A 158 9.51 -5.86 29.16
C GLU A 158 10.20 -6.94 28.31
N THR A 159 10.18 -6.86 26.98
CA THR A 159 11.14 -7.61 26.15
C THR A 159 12.41 -6.81 25.87
N ASN A 160 13.54 -7.25 26.41
CA ASN A 160 14.84 -6.62 26.15
C ASN A 160 15.62 -7.36 25.05
N PHE A 161 16.62 -6.70 24.44
CA PHE A 161 17.34 -7.26 23.29
C PHE A 161 18.10 -8.56 23.63
N ALA A 162 18.50 -8.78 24.88
CA ALA A 162 19.09 -10.04 25.32
C ALA A 162 18.06 -11.18 25.34
N GLY A 163 16.85 -10.93 25.85
CA GLY A 163 15.73 -11.87 25.80
C GLY A 163 15.29 -12.18 24.37
N PHE A 164 15.17 -11.16 23.52
CA PHE A 164 14.96 -11.33 22.08
C PHE A 164 16.02 -12.26 21.45
N ARG A 165 17.31 -12.00 21.69
CA ARG A 165 18.40 -12.86 21.18
C ARG A 165 18.34 -14.30 21.71
N TYR A 166 17.92 -14.48 22.97
CA TYR A 166 17.75 -15.82 23.57
C TYR A 166 16.56 -16.58 22.97
N ALA A 167 15.45 -15.90 22.70
CA ALA A 167 14.30 -16.45 21.97
C ALA A 167 14.68 -16.83 20.53
N MET A 168 15.39 -15.96 19.81
CA MET A 168 15.94 -16.26 18.47
C MET A 168 16.86 -17.48 18.50
N SER A 169 17.78 -17.59 19.46
CA SER A 169 18.73 -18.71 19.53
C SER A 169 18.09 -20.06 19.87
N ARG A 170 16.88 -20.05 20.47
CA ARG A 170 16.05 -21.25 20.69
C ARG A 170 15.10 -21.54 19.52
N ASN A 171 15.12 -20.73 18.46
CA ASN A 171 14.11 -20.71 17.39
C ASN A 171 12.67 -20.62 17.94
N LEU A 172 12.46 -19.86 19.02
CA LEU A 172 11.16 -19.81 19.72
C LEU A 172 10.02 -19.36 18.79
N PHE A 173 10.27 -18.34 17.98
CA PHE A 173 9.27 -17.71 17.13
C PHE A 173 8.82 -18.59 15.95
N GLN A 174 9.68 -19.46 15.42
CA GLN A 174 9.37 -20.41 14.33
C GLN A 174 8.82 -19.82 13.01
N ALA A 175 8.70 -18.49 12.92
CA ALA A 175 8.42 -17.75 11.69
C ALA A 175 9.68 -17.61 10.85
N ARG A 176 9.58 -17.72 9.52
CA ARG A 176 10.75 -17.53 8.63
C ARG A 176 11.30 -16.11 8.68
N ARG A 177 10.49 -15.12 9.04
CA ARG A 177 10.85 -13.71 9.26
C ARG A 177 10.47 -13.32 10.69
N VAL A 178 11.39 -12.68 11.41
CA VAL A 178 11.15 -12.10 12.74
C VAL A 178 11.56 -10.64 12.70
N ALA A 179 10.61 -9.73 12.92
CA ALA A 179 10.85 -8.30 12.88
C ALA A 179 10.91 -7.71 14.30
N ALA A 180 12.10 -7.26 14.72
CA ALA A 180 12.31 -6.62 16.01
C ALA A 180 11.89 -5.14 15.93
N VAL A 181 10.71 -4.81 16.46
CA VAL A 181 10.12 -3.47 16.51
C VAL A 181 10.66 -2.75 17.75
N ARG A 182 11.68 -1.91 17.57
CA ARG A 182 12.37 -1.26 18.70
C ARG A 182 11.73 0.06 19.06
N ASP A 183 11.37 0.23 20.34
CA ASP A 183 11.09 1.54 20.92
C ASP A 183 12.40 2.17 21.40
N ILE A 184 12.97 3.02 20.55
CA ILE A 184 14.20 3.77 20.86
C ILE A 184 13.86 5.19 21.36
N PHE A 185 12.78 5.80 20.85
CA PHE A 185 12.53 7.24 20.97
C PHE A 185 11.43 7.71 21.94
N ASP A 186 10.45 6.87 22.35
CA ASP A 186 9.49 7.29 23.41
C ASP A 186 10.25 7.47 24.75
N ARG A 187 9.60 8.05 25.75
CA ARG A 187 10.12 8.19 27.13
C ARG A 187 9.10 7.77 28.20
N SER A 188 7.85 7.45 27.82
CA SER A 188 6.84 6.94 28.76
C SER A 188 7.09 5.48 29.11
N ALA A 189 7.41 5.21 30.38
CA ALA A 189 7.60 3.85 30.88
C ALA A 189 6.34 2.97 30.73
N GLU A 190 5.15 3.57 30.85
CA GLU A 190 3.88 2.83 30.75
C GLU A 190 3.58 2.38 29.32
N ARG A 191 3.67 3.28 28.34
CA ARG A 191 3.47 2.93 26.91
C ARG A 191 4.58 2.03 26.38
N ARG A 192 5.80 2.17 26.91
CA ARG A 192 6.97 1.32 26.61
C ARG A 192 6.92 -0.10 27.18
N ALA A 193 5.90 -0.46 27.94
CA ALA A 193 5.77 -1.79 28.51
C ALA A 193 5.84 -2.87 27.42
N THR A 194 4.85 -2.90 26.51
CA THR A 194 4.64 -3.99 25.55
C THR A 194 4.04 -3.52 24.23
N LEU A 195 4.41 -4.15 23.11
CA LEU A 195 3.96 -3.80 21.75
C LEU A 195 2.42 -3.77 21.61
N ASP A 196 1.69 -4.65 22.29
CA ASP A 196 0.22 -4.70 22.31
C ASP A 196 -0.48 -3.42 22.82
N ARG A 197 0.26 -2.50 23.46
CA ARG A 197 -0.26 -1.20 23.91
C ARG A 197 -0.31 -0.16 22.78
N VAL A 198 0.40 -0.37 21.67
CA VAL A 198 0.52 0.63 20.60
C VAL A 198 0.20 0.10 19.18
N PHE A 199 0.11 -1.22 19.03
CA PHE A 199 -0.05 -1.92 17.76
C PHE A 199 -0.87 -3.21 17.92
N LYS A 200 -1.78 -3.50 16.97
CA LYS A 200 -2.58 -4.73 16.93
C LYS A 200 -2.84 -5.17 15.48
N VAL A 201 -2.49 -6.42 15.13
CA VAL A 201 -2.94 -7.07 13.89
C VAL A 201 -4.43 -7.39 14.01
N VAL A 202 -5.24 -6.99 13.04
CA VAL A 202 -6.72 -7.10 13.08
C VAL A 202 -7.23 -8.10 12.04
N SER A 203 -6.79 -7.97 10.79
CA SER A 203 -6.99 -8.95 9.72
C SER A 203 -5.63 -9.40 9.16
N ASP A 204 -5.62 -10.10 8.04
CA ASP A 204 -4.40 -10.51 7.33
C ASP A 204 -3.75 -9.32 6.57
N ASP A 205 -4.48 -8.22 6.40
CA ASP A 205 -4.10 -7.02 5.66
C ASP A 205 -4.36 -5.68 6.38
N VAL A 206 -4.95 -5.69 7.59
CA VAL A 206 -5.24 -4.49 8.40
C VAL A 206 -4.64 -4.61 9.79
N THR A 207 -3.99 -3.52 10.23
CA THR A 207 -3.49 -3.32 11.59
C THR A 207 -4.07 -2.03 12.19
N ALA A 208 -4.33 -2.04 13.49
CA ALA A 208 -4.56 -0.82 14.25
C ALA A 208 -3.25 -0.35 14.88
N MET A 209 -3.03 0.96 14.94
CA MET A 209 -1.84 1.58 15.52
C MET A 209 -2.20 2.91 16.17
N LEU A 210 -1.64 3.21 17.35
CA LEU A 210 -1.90 4.51 17.98
C LEU A 210 -1.29 5.64 17.14
N ALA A 211 -2.09 6.65 16.82
CA ALA A 211 -1.70 7.76 15.97
C ALA A 211 -0.45 8.50 16.49
N GLU A 212 -0.29 8.58 17.82
CA GLU A 212 0.87 9.21 18.46
C GLU A 212 2.19 8.43 18.37
N VAL A 213 2.22 7.20 17.83
CA VAL A 213 3.47 6.43 17.59
C VAL A 213 3.79 6.22 16.10
N GLN A 214 2.98 6.78 15.20
CA GLN A 214 3.20 6.69 13.76
C GLN A 214 4.38 7.55 13.26
N GLU A 215 4.72 8.62 14.00
CA GLU A 215 5.60 9.70 13.52
C GLU A 215 6.67 10.11 14.55
N PRO A 216 7.75 10.80 14.13
CA PRO A 216 8.72 11.40 15.04
C PRO A 216 8.06 12.39 16.03
N PRO A 217 8.50 12.44 17.31
CA PRO A 217 9.66 11.77 17.88
C PRO A 217 9.32 10.40 18.52
N ARG A 218 8.24 9.72 18.13
CA ARG A 218 7.77 8.46 18.77
C ARG A 218 7.67 7.25 17.85
N ALA A 219 7.99 7.43 16.57
CA ALA A 219 8.19 6.38 15.57
C ALA A 219 9.06 5.23 16.09
N ARG A 220 8.95 4.06 15.44
CA ARG A 220 9.60 2.81 15.86
C ARG A 220 10.48 2.28 14.73
N LEU A 221 11.62 1.67 15.07
CA LEU A 221 12.56 1.18 14.07
C LEU A 221 12.64 -0.35 14.06
N VAL A 222 12.43 -0.93 12.88
CA VAL A 222 12.36 -2.36 12.62
C VAL A 222 13.71 -2.89 12.17
N ASN A 223 14.14 -3.99 12.78
CA ASN A 223 15.17 -4.87 12.23
C ASN A 223 14.53 -6.20 11.82
N GLU A 224 14.54 -6.55 10.53
CA GLU A 224 14.06 -7.87 10.08
C GLU A 224 15.20 -8.89 10.08
N TYR A 225 14.95 -10.04 10.71
CA TYR A 225 15.80 -11.22 10.70
C TYR A 225 15.10 -12.34 9.92
N VAL A 226 15.82 -13.06 9.06
CA VAL A 226 15.27 -14.06 8.14
C VAL A 226 15.99 -15.40 8.30
N ALA A 227 15.24 -16.48 8.43
CA ALA A 227 15.75 -17.84 8.50
C ALA A 227 16.17 -18.37 7.11
N PRO A 228 17.19 -19.25 7.00
CA PRO A 228 17.57 -19.88 5.75
C PRO A 228 16.43 -20.71 5.14
N PHE A 229 16.26 -20.64 3.83
CA PHE A 229 15.27 -21.45 3.10
C PHE A 229 15.66 -22.94 3.14
N THR A 230 15.05 -23.70 4.03
CA THR A 230 15.19 -25.16 4.09
C THR A 230 14.17 -25.82 3.17
N PHE A 231 14.66 -26.51 2.14
CA PHE A 231 13.83 -27.38 1.31
C PHE A 231 13.42 -28.61 2.11
N VAL A 232 12.26 -28.56 2.78
CA VAL A 232 11.66 -29.73 3.41
C VAL A 232 11.11 -30.65 2.32
N HIS A 233 11.97 -31.55 1.82
CA HIS A 233 11.51 -32.72 1.10
C HIS A 233 10.68 -33.58 2.06
N SER A 234 9.37 -33.67 1.81
CA SER A 234 8.46 -34.57 2.52
C SER A 234 8.68 -36.01 2.07
N THR A 235 9.86 -36.58 2.36
CA THR A 235 10.13 -38.02 2.26
C THR A 235 9.36 -38.74 3.37
N ARG A 236 8.05 -38.91 3.18
CA ARG A 236 7.26 -39.91 3.92
C ARG A 236 7.88 -41.28 3.63
N SER A 237 8.64 -41.81 4.58
CA SER A 237 9.23 -43.15 4.55
C SER A 237 8.12 -44.19 4.63
N ASN A 238 7.56 -44.53 3.48
CA ASN A 238 6.37 -45.39 3.37
C ASN A 238 6.77 -46.87 3.61
N GLN A 239 6.96 -47.24 4.88
CA GLN A 239 7.17 -48.62 5.31
C GLN A 239 5.89 -49.45 5.14
N HIS A 240 5.53 -49.77 3.90
CA HIS A 240 4.60 -50.86 3.65
C HIS A 240 5.30 -52.20 3.80
N ARG A 241 4.64 -53.11 4.53
CA ARG A 241 5.04 -54.51 4.65
C ARG A 241 4.97 -55.19 3.29
N GLU A 242 6.00 -55.92 2.91
CA GLU A 242 5.91 -56.91 1.84
C GLU A 242 5.13 -58.13 2.32
N ALA A 243 4.29 -58.68 1.43
CA ALA A 243 3.73 -60.02 1.53
C ALA A 243 3.61 -60.57 0.09
N PRO A 244 4.12 -61.79 -0.21
CA PRO A 244 4.37 -62.19 -1.60
C PRO A 244 3.19 -62.95 -2.24
N MET A 245 2.88 -62.60 -3.49
CA MET A 245 2.18 -63.38 -4.51
C MET A 245 2.56 -62.79 -5.88
N SER A 246 2.67 -63.48 -7.02
CA SER A 246 2.96 -64.87 -7.42
C SER A 246 2.58 -64.95 -8.91
N GLU A 247 3.52 -65.29 -9.78
CA GLU A 247 3.31 -65.74 -11.18
C GLU A 247 2.66 -64.77 -12.22
N GLY A 248 3.16 -64.79 -13.45
CA GLY A 248 2.68 -64.00 -14.60
C GLY A 248 3.69 -63.99 -15.76
N GLN A 249 3.26 -64.38 -16.96
CA GLN A 249 4.14 -64.76 -18.09
C GLN A 249 4.32 -63.67 -19.18
N GLU A 250 5.42 -63.83 -19.94
CA GLU A 250 5.62 -63.49 -21.37
C GLU A 250 5.76 -62.02 -21.86
N GLY A 251 6.61 -61.85 -22.89
CA GLY A 251 6.78 -60.57 -23.61
C GLY A 251 8.13 -60.38 -24.35
N ALA A 252 8.29 -60.96 -25.54
CA ALA A 252 9.40 -60.78 -26.49
C ALA A 252 9.48 -59.34 -27.10
N ALA A 253 10.53 -58.87 -27.80
CA ALA A 253 11.98 -59.19 -27.89
C ALA A 253 12.66 -58.14 -28.83
N ASP A 254 14.00 -58.09 -28.85
CA ASP A 254 14.86 -57.62 -29.98
C ASP A 254 14.79 -56.13 -30.43
N HIS A 255 15.80 -55.51 -31.07
CA HIS A 255 17.08 -55.96 -31.64
C HIS A 255 18.09 -54.79 -31.88
N LEU A 256 19.38 -55.09 -32.16
CA LEU A 256 20.38 -54.30 -32.94
C LEU A 256 20.87 -52.91 -32.40
N THR A 257 22.11 -52.43 -32.59
CA THR A 257 23.48 -53.03 -32.73
C THR A 257 24.53 -51.94 -32.43
N ALA A 258 25.78 -52.33 -32.17
CA ALA A 258 26.91 -51.40 -31.94
C ALA A 258 27.78 -51.16 -33.20
N ASN A 259 28.57 -50.07 -33.19
CA ASN A 259 29.89 -50.00 -33.84
C ASN A 259 30.72 -48.80 -33.30
N ASP A 260 32.03 -48.82 -33.55
CA ASP A 260 33.06 -48.14 -32.73
C ASP A 260 33.95 -47.13 -33.54
N PRO A 261 35.25 -46.89 -33.26
CA PRO A 261 35.76 -45.67 -32.60
C PRO A 261 36.53 -44.68 -33.50
N THR A 262 36.94 -43.52 -32.95
CA THR A 262 38.30 -42.93 -33.11
C THR A 262 38.58 -41.78 -32.12
N GLY A 263 39.84 -41.58 -31.71
CA GLY A 263 40.32 -40.48 -30.83
C GLY A 263 41.13 -39.41 -31.59
N PRO A 264 42.16 -38.72 -31.01
CA PRO A 264 42.77 -38.91 -29.67
C PRO A 264 43.20 -37.59 -28.92
N ALA A 265 44.05 -37.74 -27.88
CA ALA A 265 45.02 -36.75 -27.31
C ALA A 265 44.48 -35.56 -26.44
N ALA A 266 45.20 -35.06 -25.41
CA ALA A 266 46.39 -35.55 -24.67
C ALA A 266 46.55 -34.86 -23.27
N ARG A 267 47.55 -35.33 -22.49
CA ARG A 267 48.06 -34.74 -21.20
C ARG A 267 48.93 -33.48 -21.51
N THR A 268 49.57 -32.69 -20.62
CA THR A 268 50.18 -32.79 -19.26
C THR A 268 50.54 -31.32 -18.82
N ALA A 269 51.07 -30.89 -17.65
CA ALA A 269 51.52 -31.44 -16.35
C ALA A 269 51.54 -30.32 -15.26
N LEU A 270 52.19 -30.55 -14.10
CA LEU A 270 52.63 -29.53 -13.10
C LEU A 270 54.17 -29.43 -13.05
N PRO A 271 54.73 -28.38 -12.42
CA PRO A 271 55.94 -28.51 -11.60
C PRO A 271 55.85 -27.85 -10.20
N GLN A 272 56.88 -28.05 -9.36
CA GLN A 272 57.04 -27.56 -7.97
C GLN A 272 58.40 -26.85 -7.78
N SER A 273 58.53 -25.95 -6.79
CA SER A 273 59.74 -25.76 -5.94
C SER A 273 59.61 -24.62 -4.91
N ASP A 274 59.85 -24.89 -3.62
CA ASP A 274 60.96 -24.41 -2.75
C ASP A 274 61.69 -23.08 -3.12
N SER A 275 62.21 -22.22 -2.21
CA SER A 275 62.23 -22.14 -0.72
C SER A 275 62.74 -20.75 -0.22
N ASP A 276 62.87 -20.58 1.11
CA ASP A 276 63.73 -19.62 1.86
C ASP A 276 63.33 -18.13 2.07
N GLY A 277 63.71 -17.60 3.25
CA GLY A 277 63.74 -16.16 3.57
C GLY A 277 63.28 -15.73 4.98
N MET A 278 64.17 -15.73 5.99
CA MET A 278 63.92 -15.10 7.30
C MET A 278 64.61 -13.73 7.42
N THR A 279 63.97 -12.74 8.07
CA THR A 279 64.62 -11.77 8.99
C THR A 279 63.57 -10.99 9.81
N GLU A 280 64.01 -10.30 10.87
CA GLU A 280 63.15 -9.78 11.96
C GLU A 280 62.99 -8.24 11.98
N ALA A 281 62.23 -7.75 12.98
CA ALA A 281 62.19 -6.37 13.52
C ALA A 281 61.44 -5.28 12.70
N ALA A 282 60.66 -4.37 13.31
CA ALA A 282 60.20 -4.31 14.70
C ALA A 282 58.92 -3.44 14.88
N THR A 283 58.15 -3.76 15.93
CA THR A 283 57.30 -2.87 16.74
C THR A 283 56.52 -1.72 16.08
N SER A 284 55.19 -1.85 16.06
CA SER A 284 54.34 -0.91 16.82
C SER A 284 53.07 -1.62 17.29
N LEU A 285 52.56 -1.22 18.46
CA LEU A 285 51.29 -1.72 19.00
C LEU A 285 50.14 -0.85 18.49
N SER A 286 49.10 -1.47 17.92
CA SER A 286 47.83 -0.81 17.62
C SER A 286 46.69 -1.66 18.19
N GLU A 287 45.85 -1.07 19.02
CA GLU A 287 44.79 -1.78 19.75
C GLU A 287 43.68 -2.29 18.82
N ASP A 288 43.13 -3.47 19.12
CA ASP A 288 42.16 -4.17 18.27
C ASP A 288 40.84 -3.40 18.12
N SER A 289 40.68 -2.71 16.98
CA SER A 289 39.41 -2.13 16.56
C SER A 289 38.39 -3.25 16.26
N HIS A 290 37.57 -3.59 17.26
CA HIS A 290 36.52 -4.60 17.17
C HIS A 290 35.43 -4.21 16.14
N ALA A 291 35.64 -4.61 14.89
CA ALA A 291 34.62 -4.61 13.86
C ALA A 291 33.54 -5.64 14.22
N MET A 292 32.51 -5.19 14.94
CA MET A 292 31.38 -6.01 15.40
C MET A 292 30.56 -6.54 14.21
N ALA A 293 30.96 -7.68 13.66
CA ALA A 293 30.14 -8.45 12.73
C ALA A 293 28.82 -8.84 13.41
N VAL A 294 27.69 -8.35 12.89
CA VAL A 294 26.36 -8.64 13.44
C VAL A 294 26.09 -10.15 13.27
N PRO A 295 26.00 -10.93 14.36
CA PRO A 295 26.12 -12.38 14.26
C PRO A 295 24.82 -13.05 13.83
N HIS A 296 24.94 -14.22 13.20
CA HIS A 296 23.81 -15.14 13.00
C HIS A 296 23.10 -15.42 14.34
N MET A 297 21.82 -15.09 14.43
CA MET A 297 21.02 -15.32 15.65
C MET A 297 20.18 -16.58 15.48
N GLY A 298 20.61 -17.71 16.04
CA GLY A 298 19.87 -18.97 15.91
C GLY A 298 19.73 -19.46 14.46
N GLY A 299 20.69 -19.10 13.59
CA GLY A 299 20.65 -19.36 12.15
C GLY A 299 20.07 -18.23 11.29
N TYR A 300 19.31 -17.30 11.88
CA TYR A 300 18.73 -16.16 11.15
C TYR A 300 19.80 -15.12 10.77
N THR A 301 19.65 -14.51 9.59
CA THR A 301 20.45 -13.37 9.12
C THR A 301 19.65 -12.07 9.21
N LEU A 302 20.31 -10.94 9.49
CA LEU A 302 19.71 -9.61 9.40
C LEU A 302 19.47 -9.27 7.91
N SER A 303 18.23 -8.95 7.54
CA SER A 303 17.83 -8.60 6.16
C SER A 303 17.40 -7.15 5.99
N LEU A 304 16.95 -6.47 7.05
CA LEU A 304 16.61 -5.04 7.07
C LEU A 304 17.04 -4.46 8.42
N HIS A 305 17.53 -3.22 8.43
CA HIS A 305 18.02 -2.54 9.63
C HIS A 305 17.52 -1.08 9.67
N ASP A 306 17.12 -0.61 10.85
CA ASP A 306 16.65 0.78 11.10
C ASP A 306 15.57 1.29 10.13
N VAL A 307 14.72 0.40 9.60
CA VAL A 307 13.57 0.80 8.76
C VAL A 307 12.47 1.34 9.66
N ASP A 308 11.82 2.43 9.27
CA ASP A 308 10.64 2.93 10.01
C ASP A 308 9.51 1.89 10.03
N PHE A 309 8.77 1.81 11.13
CA PHE A 309 7.74 0.79 11.31
C PHE A 309 6.54 1.02 10.38
N VAL A 310 6.14 2.27 10.10
CA VAL A 310 5.06 2.54 9.14
C VAL A 310 5.51 2.24 7.71
N GLU A 311 6.74 2.63 7.32
CA GLU A 311 7.31 2.20 6.03
C GLU A 311 7.32 0.67 5.90
N TYR A 312 7.77 -0.03 6.94
CA TYR A 312 7.83 -1.49 6.94
C TYR A 312 6.45 -2.14 6.83
N LEU A 313 5.44 -1.63 7.57
CA LEU A 313 4.05 -2.10 7.51
C LEU A 313 3.47 -1.93 6.09
N HIS A 314 3.67 -0.75 5.49
CA HIS A 314 3.28 -0.48 4.10
C HIS A 314 3.97 -1.44 3.12
N ASP A 315 5.29 -1.62 3.24
CA ASP A 315 6.08 -2.41 2.27
C ASP A 315 5.79 -3.92 2.34
N ILE A 316 5.31 -4.44 3.48
CA ILE A 316 4.74 -5.81 3.55
C ILE A 316 3.27 -5.89 3.11
N GLY A 317 2.59 -4.74 2.99
CA GLY A 317 1.21 -4.63 2.51
C GLY A 317 0.13 -4.62 3.59
N LEU A 318 0.45 -4.25 4.84
CA LEU A 318 -0.55 -3.97 5.87
C LEU A 318 -1.06 -2.52 5.77
N ARG A 319 -2.38 -2.34 5.73
CA ARG A 319 -3.06 -1.05 5.87
C ARG A 319 -3.15 -0.69 7.36
N ILE A 320 -2.83 0.56 7.69
CA ILE A 320 -2.93 1.07 9.06
C ILE A 320 -4.29 1.74 9.25
N VAL A 321 -4.99 1.40 10.33
CA VAL A 321 -6.09 2.19 10.90
C VAL A 321 -5.50 3.02 12.05
N PRO A 322 -5.44 4.35 11.94
CA PRO A 322 -5.02 5.21 13.04
C PRO A 322 -6.07 5.20 14.15
N ILE A 323 -5.62 5.05 15.40
CA ILE A 323 -6.46 4.97 16.60
C ILE A 323 -5.95 5.95 17.67
N ASN A 324 -6.83 6.51 18.50
CA ASN A 324 -6.44 7.51 19.50
C ASN A 324 -6.17 6.91 20.89
N THR A 325 -6.79 5.76 21.22
CA THR A 325 -6.72 5.15 22.55
C THR A 325 -6.49 3.64 22.52
N GLU A 326 -5.88 3.11 23.59
CA GLU A 326 -5.75 1.66 23.77
C GLU A 326 -7.11 0.94 23.84
N GLN A 327 -8.17 1.62 24.30
CA GLN A 327 -9.50 1.04 24.42
C GLN A 327 -10.13 0.78 23.05
N GLU A 328 -10.09 1.77 22.15
CA GLU A 328 -10.50 1.62 20.74
C GLU A 328 -9.70 0.51 20.05
N MET A 329 -8.37 0.49 20.22
CA MET A 329 -7.50 -0.52 19.59
C MET A 329 -7.81 -1.94 20.10
N ARG A 330 -8.09 -2.10 21.39
CA ARG A 330 -8.50 -3.40 21.96
C ARG A 330 -9.86 -3.84 21.42
N ALA A 331 -10.82 -2.93 21.31
CA ALA A 331 -12.19 -3.18 20.83
C ALA A 331 -12.29 -3.45 19.31
N LEU A 332 -11.31 -3.00 18.51
CA LEU A 332 -11.32 -3.22 17.07
C LEU A 332 -11.02 -4.70 16.73
N THR A 333 -11.95 -5.36 16.04
CA THR A 333 -11.86 -6.76 15.56
C THR A 333 -12.07 -6.79 14.05
N ALA A 334 -11.84 -7.91 13.38
CA ALA A 334 -12.11 -8.04 11.95
C ALA A 334 -13.57 -7.66 11.59
N ALA A 335 -14.54 -8.00 12.45
CA ALA A 335 -15.95 -7.68 12.30
C ALA A 335 -16.34 -6.22 12.66
N THR A 336 -15.40 -5.43 13.20
CA THR A 336 -15.63 -4.01 13.56
C THR A 336 -14.66 -3.04 12.90
N ILE A 337 -13.89 -3.48 11.88
CA ILE A 337 -13.12 -2.57 11.01
C ILE A 337 -14.12 -1.62 10.31
N PRO A 338 -13.95 -0.29 10.42
CA PRO A 338 -14.84 0.65 9.75
C PRO A 338 -14.68 0.59 8.23
N VAL A 339 -15.80 0.71 7.50
CA VAL A 339 -15.81 0.94 6.05
C VAL A 339 -15.02 2.20 5.74
N GLN A 340 -14.17 2.15 4.72
CA GLN A 340 -13.35 3.29 4.29
C GLN A 340 -13.99 4.00 3.10
N GLN A 341 -13.83 5.30 3.03
CA GLN A 341 -14.16 6.09 1.85
C GLN A 341 -13.10 5.97 0.74
N SER A 342 -11.85 5.76 1.14
CA SER A 342 -10.65 5.82 0.32
C SER A 342 -9.73 4.61 0.59
N THR A 343 -8.59 4.53 -0.13
CA THR A 343 -7.61 3.42 0.00
C THR A 343 -6.19 3.92 -0.32
N ASN A 344 -5.16 3.30 0.28
CA ASN A 344 -3.76 3.51 -0.12
C ASN A 344 -3.33 2.64 -1.31
N HIS A 345 -4.20 1.78 -1.85
CA HIS A 345 -3.86 0.79 -2.89
C HIS A 345 -4.53 1.17 -4.21
N LEU A 346 -3.73 1.42 -5.25
CA LEU A 346 -4.15 2.13 -6.46
C LEU A 346 -3.72 1.41 -7.74
N LEU A 347 -4.43 1.65 -8.84
CA LEU A 347 -4.05 1.26 -10.20
C LEU A 347 -3.93 2.51 -11.09
N MET A 348 -2.84 2.60 -11.86
CA MET A 348 -2.61 3.68 -12.81
C MET A 348 -2.00 3.14 -14.12
N VAL A 349 -2.21 3.83 -15.25
CA VAL A 349 -1.72 3.40 -16.56
C VAL A 349 -0.89 4.51 -17.21
N ALA A 350 0.39 4.23 -17.48
CA ALA A 350 1.31 5.19 -18.09
C ALA A 350 0.87 5.54 -19.53
N PRO A 351 0.80 6.83 -19.89
CA PRO A 351 0.33 7.33 -21.19
C PRO A 351 1.37 7.16 -22.33
N THR A 352 2.10 6.04 -22.36
CA THR A 352 3.23 5.78 -23.27
C THR A 352 2.88 5.79 -24.77
N ALA A 353 1.61 5.72 -25.12
CA ALA A 353 1.10 5.87 -26.49
C ALA A 353 -0.10 6.83 -26.59
N PHE A 354 -0.26 7.74 -25.64
CA PHE A 354 -1.34 8.74 -25.63
C PHE A 354 -1.37 9.58 -26.92
N GLU A 355 -2.58 9.79 -27.44
CA GLU A 355 -2.93 10.57 -28.65
C GLU A 355 -4.35 11.15 -28.44
N PRO A 356 -4.78 12.24 -29.13
CA PRO A 356 -6.10 12.85 -28.88
C PRO A 356 -7.28 11.94 -29.31
N ASN A 357 -8.22 11.65 -28.40
CA ASN A 357 -9.35 10.76 -28.72
C ASN A 357 -10.52 11.46 -29.44
N LEU A 358 -10.55 11.36 -30.77
CA LEU A 358 -11.63 11.92 -31.62
C LEU A 358 -13.03 11.34 -31.39
N TYR A 359 -13.17 10.18 -30.71
CA TYR A 359 -14.49 9.66 -30.30
C TYR A 359 -14.97 10.32 -29.01
N ALA A 360 -14.11 10.44 -28.00
CA ALA A 360 -14.46 11.06 -26.73
C ALA A 360 -14.60 12.59 -26.82
N ALA A 361 -13.91 13.24 -27.77
CA ALA A 361 -14.04 14.67 -28.03
C ALA A 361 -15.41 15.11 -28.59
N GLN A 362 -16.31 14.16 -28.88
CA GLN A 362 -17.67 14.45 -29.36
C GLN A 362 -18.62 14.84 -28.20
N ASP A 363 -18.42 14.28 -27.01
CA ASP A 363 -19.26 14.52 -25.82
C ASP A 363 -18.48 15.05 -24.60
N ASN A 364 -17.15 14.90 -24.55
CA ASN A 364 -16.33 15.55 -23.52
C ASN A 364 -16.00 17.01 -23.92
N ALA A 365 -16.79 17.95 -23.38
CA ALA A 365 -16.62 19.39 -23.63
C ALA A 365 -15.33 20.02 -23.05
N PHE A 366 -14.58 19.28 -22.22
CA PHE A 366 -13.32 19.75 -21.59
C PHE A 366 -12.09 19.46 -22.48
N MET A 367 -12.20 18.55 -23.46
CA MET A 367 -11.15 18.27 -24.44
C MET A 367 -10.94 19.49 -25.37
N ARG A 368 -9.68 19.94 -25.45
CA ARG A 368 -9.17 20.97 -26.36
C ARG A 368 -8.25 20.33 -27.41
N ARG A 369 -8.13 20.95 -28.58
CA ARG A 369 -7.27 20.43 -29.64
C ARG A 369 -5.77 20.66 -29.32
N PRO A 370 -4.86 19.77 -29.75
CA PRO A 370 -3.41 19.91 -29.61
C PRO A 370 -2.86 21.33 -29.78
N GLU A 371 -3.26 22.01 -30.86
CA GLU A 371 -2.72 23.32 -31.26
C GLU A 371 -3.10 24.41 -30.25
N GLN A 372 -4.28 24.27 -29.62
CA GLN A 372 -4.80 25.17 -28.58
C GLN A 372 -4.13 24.98 -27.21
N VAL A 373 -3.37 23.88 -27.04
CA VAL A 373 -2.65 23.54 -25.80
C VAL A 373 -1.15 23.84 -25.94
N LEU A 374 -0.62 23.72 -27.17
CA LEU A 374 0.77 24.04 -27.50
C LEU A 374 1.02 25.53 -27.80
N GLY A 375 -0.02 26.32 -28.15
CA GLY A 375 0.07 27.77 -28.30
C GLY A 375 1.04 28.20 -29.40
N ASP A 376 1.85 29.25 -29.17
CA ASP A 376 2.84 29.73 -30.15
C ASP A 376 3.88 28.66 -30.52
N THR A 377 4.10 27.65 -29.67
CA THR A 377 4.94 26.50 -30.04
C THR A 377 4.33 25.72 -31.22
N ALA A 378 2.99 25.63 -31.31
CA ALA A 378 2.30 25.06 -32.47
C ALA A 378 2.49 25.91 -33.74
N ALA A 379 2.57 27.24 -33.62
CA ALA A 379 2.75 28.11 -34.78
C ALA A 379 4.14 27.93 -35.44
N ALA A 380 5.19 27.72 -34.64
CA ALA A 380 6.53 27.36 -35.14
C ALA A 380 6.61 25.95 -35.76
N ILE A 381 5.81 25.02 -35.23
CA ILE A 381 5.64 23.62 -35.66
C ILE A 381 4.89 23.54 -37.00
N THR A 382 3.68 24.10 -37.08
CA THR A 382 2.81 24.04 -38.27
C THR A 382 3.29 24.81 -39.50
N ALA A 383 4.41 25.55 -39.39
CA ALA A 383 5.09 26.14 -40.54
C ALA A 383 5.76 25.10 -41.45
N ALA A 384 6.00 23.87 -40.95
CA ALA A 384 6.45 22.73 -41.73
C ALA A 384 5.28 21.82 -42.13
N ALA A 385 5.16 21.47 -43.41
CA ALA A 385 3.96 20.87 -43.99
C ALA A 385 3.80 19.33 -43.77
N ASP A 386 4.34 18.77 -42.69
CA ASP A 386 4.33 17.31 -42.39
C ASP A 386 4.05 16.99 -40.90
N ASP A 387 3.78 18.01 -40.08
CA ASP A 387 4.17 17.99 -38.65
C ASP A 387 3.15 17.39 -37.64
N SER A 388 2.20 16.60 -38.14
CA SER A 388 1.16 15.97 -37.30
C SER A 388 1.71 14.95 -36.29
N GLN A 389 2.68 14.12 -36.70
CA GLN A 389 3.34 13.17 -35.80
C GLN A 389 4.25 13.86 -34.78
N HIS A 390 4.89 14.98 -35.14
CA HIS A 390 5.72 15.76 -34.22
C HIS A 390 4.87 16.45 -33.13
N THR A 391 3.70 16.96 -33.51
CA THR A 391 2.69 17.50 -32.58
C THR A 391 2.24 16.45 -31.56
N ILE A 392 1.88 15.25 -32.03
CA ILE A 392 1.49 14.11 -31.19
C ILE A 392 2.62 13.69 -30.25
N GLU A 393 3.85 13.57 -30.76
CA GLU A 393 5.02 13.16 -30.00
C GLU A 393 5.43 14.21 -28.94
N THR A 394 5.26 15.50 -29.24
CA THR A 394 5.46 16.60 -28.28
C THR A 394 4.45 16.54 -27.13
N ILE A 395 3.18 16.26 -27.43
CA ILE A 395 2.14 16.05 -26.41
C ILE A 395 2.45 14.83 -25.55
N ARG A 396 2.82 13.69 -26.18
CA ARG A 396 3.17 12.45 -25.47
C ARG A 396 4.29 12.66 -24.45
N ARG A 397 5.32 13.45 -24.79
CA ARG A 397 6.42 13.78 -23.85
C ARG A 397 5.91 14.58 -22.66
N ARG A 398 5.21 15.70 -22.90
CA ARG A 398 4.62 16.52 -21.82
C ARG A 398 3.73 15.69 -20.90
N VAL A 399 2.83 14.89 -21.50
CA VAL A 399 1.91 14.00 -20.78
C VAL A 399 2.63 12.91 -19.98
N LEU A 400 3.76 12.38 -20.46
CA LEU A 400 4.59 11.44 -19.69
C LEU A 400 5.32 12.11 -18.53
N ASP A 401 5.83 13.33 -18.71
CA ASP A 401 6.51 14.10 -17.66
C ASP A 401 5.52 14.57 -16.57
N GLU A 402 4.32 15.02 -16.97
CA GLU A 402 3.19 15.35 -16.08
C GLU A 402 2.74 14.12 -15.27
N TYR A 403 2.49 12.99 -15.96
CA TYR A 403 2.13 11.73 -15.32
C TYR A 403 3.22 11.21 -14.38
N ALA A 404 4.50 11.44 -14.70
CA ALA A 404 5.62 11.10 -13.82
C ALA A 404 5.52 11.85 -12.48
N GLN A 405 5.20 13.15 -12.50
CA GLN A 405 5.00 13.90 -11.26
C GLN A 405 3.80 13.38 -10.46
N LEU A 406 2.68 13.06 -11.11
CA LEU A 406 1.52 12.47 -10.43
C LEU A 406 1.88 11.11 -9.79
N PHE A 407 2.58 10.24 -10.50
CA PHE A 407 3.05 8.96 -9.97
C PHE A 407 4.02 9.12 -8.79
N LEU A 408 4.90 10.12 -8.81
CA LEU A 408 5.78 10.44 -7.69
C LEU A 408 5.01 10.99 -6.48
N GLN A 409 4.00 11.85 -6.68
CA GLN A 409 3.14 12.32 -5.60
C GLN A 409 2.41 11.15 -4.91
N MET A 410 1.82 10.25 -5.70
CA MET A 410 1.13 9.07 -5.14
C MET A 410 2.11 8.13 -4.42
N THR A 411 3.28 7.82 -5.00
CA THR A 411 4.17 6.77 -4.44
C THR A 411 5.19 7.24 -3.40
N ARG A 412 5.54 8.54 -3.37
CA ARG A 412 6.54 9.09 -2.42
C ARG A 412 5.86 9.89 -1.31
N HIS A 413 5.12 10.92 -1.69
CA HIS A 413 4.51 11.88 -0.77
C HIS A 413 3.33 11.25 -0.01
N VAL A 414 2.27 10.82 -0.72
CA VAL A 414 1.16 10.06 -0.11
C VAL A 414 1.67 8.73 0.47
N GLY A 415 2.51 8.03 -0.29
CA GLY A 415 2.96 6.68 0.06
C GLY A 415 1.94 5.60 -0.28
N ALA A 416 1.19 5.79 -1.37
CA ALA A 416 0.26 4.83 -1.90
C ALA A 416 0.96 3.73 -2.73
N ARG A 417 0.43 2.51 -2.61
CA ARG A 417 0.86 1.31 -3.33
C ARG A 417 0.26 1.29 -4.74
N VAL A 418 0.98 1.87 -5.70
CA VAL A 418 0.53 1.95 -7.11
C VAL A 418 0.89 0.70 -7.92
N HIS A 419 -0.11 0.09 -8.54
CA HIS A 419 0.04 -0.86 -9.64
C HIS A 419 0.05 -0.13 -10.99
N LEU A 420 1.27 0.09 -11.50
CA LEU A 420 1.53 0.75 -12.76
C LEU A 420 1.51 -0.23 -13.94
N PHE A 421 0.77 0.13 -14.99
CA PHE A 421 0.80 -0.51 -16.32
C PHE A 421 1.30 0.47 -17.39
N THR A 422 1.59 -0.03 -18.60
CA THR A 422 1.94 0.78 -19.79
C THR A 422 0.84 0.68 -20.87
N HIS A 423 0.74 1.68 -21.74
CA HIS A 423 -0.15 1.70 -22.89
C HIS A 423 0.64 1.87 -24.20
N ASP A 424 0.59 0.88 -25.09
CA ASP A 424 1.22 0.91 -26.42
C ASP A 424 0.23 1.23 -27.55
N LYS A 425 0.74 1.74 -28.69
CA LYS A 425 -0.09 2.12 -29.85
C LYS A 425 -0.99 0.99 -30.38
N TYR A 426 -0.57 -0.27 -30.30
CA TYR A 426 -1.34 -1.41 -30.82
C TYR A 426 -2.63 -1.70 -30.06
N HIS A 427 -2.85 -1.10 -28.88
CA HIS A 427 -4.11 -1.22 -28.15
C HIS A 427 -5.25 -0.39 -28.76
N ASP A 428 -4.93 0.66 -29.56
CA ASP A 428 -5.91 1.59 -30.13
C ASP A 428 -6.91 2.14 -29.08
N ALA A 429 -6.36 2.58 -27.94
CA ALA A 429 -7.08 2.94 -26.73
C ALA A 429 -6.47 4.20 -26.06
N PRO A 430 -6.47 5.37 -26.73
CA PRO A 430 -5.73 6.57 -26.28
C PRO A 430 -6.05 7.03 -24.85
N ASP A 431 -7.32 6.90 -24.43
CA ASP A 431 -7.78 7.28 -23.09
C ASP A 431 -7.42 6.24 -22.00
N SER A 432 -6.57 5.24 -22.28
CA SER A 432 -6.12 4.21 -21.33
C SER A 432 -5.52 4.79 -20.03
N VAL A 433 -5.04 6.04 -20.06
CA VAL A 433 -4.56 6.79 -18.90
C VAL A 433 -5.65 7.02 -17.83
N PHE A 434 -6.94 6.84 -18.17
CA PHE A 434 -8.09 7.00 -17.27
C PHE A 434 -8.75 5.67 -16.87
N PRO A 435 -8.08 4.81 -16.07
CA PRO A 435 -8.57 3.45 -15.77
C PRO A 435 -9.85 3.40 -14.92
N ASN A 436 -10.19 4.49 -14.23
CA ASN A 436 -11.29 4.55 -13.25
C ASN A 436 -12.70 4.39 -13.88
N ASN A 437 -12.80 4.47 -15.21
CA ASN A 437 -14.08 4.46 -15.92
C ASN A 437 -14.58 3.06 -16.30
N TRP A 438 -13.71 2.04 -16.38
CA TRP A 438 -14.12 0.72 -16.88
C TRP A 438 -14.23 -0.38 -15.80
N PHE A 439 -13.75 -0.12 -14.58
CA PHE A 439 -13.98 -0.98 -13.40
C PHE A 439 -14.12 -0.19 -12.09
N SER A 440 -14.58 -0.88 -11.04
CA SER A 440 -14.48 -0.45 -9.65
C SER A 440 -14.32 -1.66 -8.74
N THR A 441 -13.83 -1.43 -7.53
CA THR A 441 -13.61 -2.45 -6.50
C THR A 441 -14.32 -2.06 -5.20
N HIS A 442 -14.77 -3.06 -4.45
CA HIS A 442 -15.59 -2.92 -3.24
C HIS A 442 -15.21 -4.02 -2.24
N THR A 443 -15.19 -3.73 -0.94
CA THR A 443 -14.87 -4.71 0.10
C THR A 443 -16.10 -5.49 0.59
N ASP A 444 -15.85 -6.60 1.26
CA ASP A 444 -16.84 -7.33 2.07
C ASP A 444 -17.46 -6.46 3.18
N LEU A 445 -16.67 -5.61 3.84
CA LEU A 445 -17.17 -4.63 4.81
C LEU A 445 -18.12 -3.59 4.17
N GLU A 446 -17.88 -3.21 2.91
CA GLU A 446 -18.67 -2.22 2.17
C GLU A 446 -19.99 -2.81 1.63
N VAL A 447 -19.92 -3.96 0.94
CA VAL A 447 -21.04 -4.51 0.14
C VAL A 447 -21.39 -5.97 0.45
N GLY A 448 -20.78 -6.59 1.48
CA GLY A 448 -21.05 -7.96 1.93
C GLY A 448 -20.15 -9.03 1.31
N GLU A 449 -19.62 -8.81 0.10
CA GLU A 449 -18.56 -9.64 -0.48
C GLU A 449 -17.59 -8.83 -1.36
N CYS A 450 -16.31 -9.20 -1.36
CA CYS A 450 -15.27 -8.49 -2.12
C CYS A 450 -15.54 -8.58 -3.63
N THR A 451 -15.92 -7.45 -4.22
CA THR A 451 -16.53 -7.39 -5.56
C THR A 451 -15.73 -6.55 -6.54
N LEU A 452 -15.50 -7.10 -7.74
CA LEU A 452 -15.04 -6.38 -8.92
C LEU A 452 -16.24 -6.09 -9.84
N VAL A 453 -16.51 -4.83 -10.16
CA VAL A 453 -17.53 -4.45 -11.17
C VAL A 453 -16.84 -4.08 -12.48
N LEU A 454 -17.35 -4.56 -13.62
CA LEU A 454 -16.87 -4.22 -14.96
C LEU A 454 -17.94 -3.46 -15.74
N TYR A 455 -17.60 -2.30 -16.29
CA TYR A 455 -18.58 -1.32 -16.77
C TYR A 455 -18.71 -1.23 -18.31
N PRO A 456 -19.92 -0.95 -18.85
CA PRO A 456 -20.15 -0.71 -20.26
C PRO A 456 -19.73 0.71 -20.67
N MET A 457 -18.89 0.81 -21.70
CA MET A 457 -18.25 2.04 -22.16
C MET A 457 -18.90 2.55 -23.45
N LYS A 458 -19.16 3.86 -23.54
CA LYS A 458 -19.84 4.46 -24.70
C LYS A 458 -19.01 4.29 -25.97
N SER A 459 -17.81 4.87 -25.96
CA SER A 459 -16.92 4.97 -27.13
C SER A 459 -16.27 3.61 -27.48
N PRO A 460 -16.36 3.13 -28.74
CA PRO A 460 -15.87 1.80 -29.12
C PRO A 460 -14.37 1.56 -28.93
N ASN A 461 -13.53 2.61 -28.98
CA ASN A 461 -12.10 2.48 -28.67
C ASN A 461 -11.85 2.37 -27.16
N ARG A 462 -12.59 3.10 -26.33
CA ARG A 462 -12.51 2.99 -24.86
C ARG A 462 -12.87 1.59 -24.33
N ARG A 463 -13.72 0.85 -25.03
CA ARG A 463 -14.03 -0.57 -24.74
C ARG A 463 -12.77 -1.47 -24.73
N LYS A 464 -11.69 -1.06 -25.40
CA LYS A 464 -10.39 -1.76 -25.48
C LYS A 464 -9.46 -1.49 -24.29
N GLU A 465 -9.78 -0.54 -23.42
CA GLU A 465 -9.03 -0.26 -22.17
C GLU A 465 -9.11 -1.43 -21.19
N ARG A 466 -10.19 -2.23 -21.26
CA ARG A 466 -10.44 -3.45 -20.47
C ARG A 466 -9.58 -4.62 -20.95
N ARG A 467 -8.29 -4.55 -20.63
CA ARG A 467 -7.26 -5.47 -21.14
C ARG A 467 -7.19 -6.80 -20.34
N PRO A 468 -7.03 -7.96 -21.00
CA PRO A 468 -6.97 -9.27 -20.32
C PRO A 468 -5.89 -9.37 -19.23
N GLU A 469 -4.75 -8.71 -19.41
CA GLU A 469 -3.67 -8.65 -18.43
C GLU A 469 -4.00 -7.82 -17.18
N PHE A 470 -4.85 -6.79 -17.32
CA PHE A 470 -5.36 -6.01 -16.19
C PHE A 470 -6.32 -6.88 -15.36
N ILE A 471 -7.27 -7.53 -16.04
CA ILE A 471 -8.24 -8.46 -15.42
C ILE A 471 -7.49 -9.63 -14.75
N SER A 472 -6.49 -10.20 -15.41
CA SER A 472 -5.63 -11.24 -14.84
C SER A 472 -4.86 -10.76 -13.60
N ARG A 473 -4.40 -9.51 -13.58
CA ARG A 473 -3.77 -8.91 -12.38
C ARG A 473 -4.78 -8.73 -11.25
N LEU A 474 -5.99 -8.23 -11.52
CA LEU A 474 -7.05 -8.07 -10.53
C LEU A 474 -7.40 -9.42 -9.88
N HIS A 475 -7.60 -10.48 -10.68
CA HIS A 475 -7.78 -11.84 -10.16
C HIS A 475 -6.55 -12.38 -9.40
N SER A 476 -5.33 -11.93 -9.73
CA SER A 476 -4.11 -12.39 -9.03
C SER A 476 -4.04 -11.95 -7.57
N PHE A 477 -4.81 -10.94 -7.15
CA PHE A 477 -4.94 -10.54 -5.74
C PHE A 477 -5.75 -11.53 -4.89
N ARG A 478 -6.55 -12.42 -5.52
CA ARG A 478 -7.44 -13.40 -4.89
C ARG A 478 -8.52 -12.86 -3.93
N ARG A 479 -8.52 -11.57 -3.58
CA ARG A 479 -9.55 -10.93 -2.75
C ARG A 479 -10.92 -10.82 -3.43
N TYR A 480 -10.98 -10.48 -4.71
CA TYR A 480 -12.25 -10.28 -5.41
C TYR A 480 -12.88 -11.63 -5.77
N THR A 481 -13.79 -12.10 -4.90
CA THR A 481 -14.52 -13.36 -5.05
C THR A 481 -15.70 -13.21 -6.01
N HIS A 482 -16.33 -12.03 -6.04
CA HIS A 482 -17.44 -11.71 -6.93
C HIS A 482 -16.97 -10.88 -8.13
N VAL A 483 -17.55 -11.14 -9.31
CA VAL A 483 -17.40 -10.28 -10.50
C VAL A 483 -18.77 -9.94 -11.08
N TYR A 484 -19.16 -8.67 -11.00
CA TYR A 484 -20.38 -8.16 -11.62
C TYR A 484 -20.05 -7.53 -12.98
N ASP A 485 -20.20 -8.33 -14.03
CA ASP A 485 -19.95 -7.91 -15.42
C ASP A 485 -21.20 -7.26 -16.05
N MET A 486 -21.15 -5.94 -16.19
CA MET A 486 -22.18 -5.13 -16.85
C MET A 486 -21.81 -4.78 -18.31
N THR A 487 -20.65 -5.23 -18.82
CA THR A 487 -20.14 -4.80 -20.13
C THR A 487 -21.07 -5.18 -21.29
N ARG A 488 -21.92 -6.20 -21.13
CA ARG A 488 -22.86 -6.68 -22.15
C ARG A 488 -23.87 -5.62 -22.61
N GLU A 489 -24.20 -4.65 -21.76
CA GLU A 489 -25.18 -3.59 -22.04
C GLU A 489 -24.76 -2.67 -23.20
N GLU A 490 -23.45 -2.46 -23.40
CA GLU A 490 -22.89 -1.60 -24.47
C GLU A 490 -23.06 -2.19 -25.89
N ASN A 491 -23.40 -3.48 -25.96
CA ASN A 491 -23.56 -4.27 -27.19
C ASN A 491 -25.01 -4.79 -27.35
N SER A 492 -25.95 -4.28 -26.53
CA SER A 492 -27.37 -4.63 -26.61
C SER A 492 -28.07 -3.94 -27.80
N LYS A 493 -29.33 -4.30 -28.07
CA LYS A 493 -30.15 -3.67 -29.14
C LYS A 493 -30.45 -2.18 -28.90
N THR A 494 -30.27 -1.70 -27.68
CA THR A 494 -30.44 -0.29 -27.31
C THR A 494 -29.38 0.02 -26.25
N PRO A 495 -28.13 0.26 -26.69
CA PRO A 495 -26.98 0.31 -25.80
C PRO A 495 -27.14 1.25 -24.61
N ARG A 496 -26.66 0.82 -23.45
CA ARG A 496 -26.62 1.60 -22.21
C ARG A 496 -25.22 1.62 -21.65
N TYR A 497 -24.88 2.73 -21.01
CA TYR A 497 -23.52 3.04 -20.58
C TYR A 497 -23.54 3.55 -19.14
N LEU A 498 -22.50 3.22 -18.40
CA LEU A 498 -22.29 3.67 -17.02
C LEU A 498 -20.79 3.62 -16.78
N GLU A 499 -20.06 4.65 -17.21
CA GLU A 499 -18.58 4.68 -17.22
C GLU A 499 -17.96 4.80 -15.81
N GLY A 500 -18.14 3.75 -14.99
CA GLY A 500 -17.44 3.47 -13.74
C GLY A 500 -17.50 4.61 -12.73
N THR A 501 -16.38 4.85 -12.03
CA THR A 501 -16.25 5.97 -11.09
C THR A 501 -16.07 7.33 -11.77
N GLY A 502 -16.24 7.40 -13.10
CA GLY A 502 -16.54 8.64 -13.81
C GLY A 502 -18.02 9.02 -13.65
N SER A 503 -18.91 8.03 -13.85
CA SER A 503 -20.36 8.18 -13.69
C SER A 503 -20.82 8.11 -12.23
N LEU A 504 -20.20 7.24 -11.43
CA LEU A 504 -20.57 6.95 -10.05
C LEU A 504 -19.59 7.65 -9.09
N VAL A 505 -20.03 8.73 -8.45
CA VAL A 505 -19.31 9.28 -7.28
C VAL A 505 -19.91 8.64 -6.03
N LEU A 506 -19.10 7.92 -5.27
CA LEU A 506 -19.54 7.08 -4.16
C LEU A 506 -19.19 7.72 -2.82
N ASP A 507 -20.19 7.89 -1.97
CA ASP A 507 -20.07 7.97 -0.51
C ASP A 507 -20.15 6.52 -0.01
N ARG A 508 -19.01 5.86 0.17
CA ARG A 508 -18.93 4.43 0.51
C ARG A 508 -19.39 4.16 1.93
N VAL A 509 -18.97 5.03 2.86
CA VAL A 509 -19.27 4.93 4.30
C VAL A 509 -20.79 4.96 4.53
N ASN A 510 -21.51 5.83 3.83
CA ASN A 510 -22.97 5.95 3.93
C ASN A 510 -23.70 5.32 2.72
N ARG A 511 -23.01 4.45 1.96
CA ARG A 511 -23.47 3.72 0.77
C ARG A 511 -24.41 4.51 -0.14
N THR A 512 -23.99 5.72 -0.53
CA THR A 512 -24.75 6.62 -1.41
C THR A 512 -24.00 6.86 -2.71
N ALA A 513 -24.62 6.54 -3.84
CA ALA A 513 -24.09 6.81 -5.18
C ALA A 513 -24.75 8.06 -5.78
N TYR A 514 -23.92 8.98 -6.25
CA TYR A 514 -24.32 10.22 -6.90
C TYR A 514 -24.02 10.11 -8.40
N VAL A 515 -25.02 10.41 -9.24
CA VAL A 515 -24.92 10.28 -10.71
C VAL A 515 -25.57 11.45 -11.43
N ALA A 516 -24.75 12.25 -12.12
CA ALA A 516 -25.20 13.18 -13.14
C ALA A 516 -25.61 12.40 -14.41
N ILE A 517 -26.84 12.59 -14.89
CA ILE A 517 -27.36 11.83 -16.03
C ILE A 517 -26.86 12.42 -17.35
N SER A 518 -26.15 11.58 -18.12
CA SER A 518 -25.45 11.95 -19.36
C SER A 518 -25.54 10.84 -20.42
N GLU A 519 -24.98 11.06 -21.61
CA GLU A 519 -24.84 10.02 -22.65
C GLU A 519 -23.90 8.86 -22.26
N ARG A 520 -23.21 8.96 -21.12
CA ARG A 520 -22.31 7.93 -20.55
C ARG A 520 -22.83 7.33 -19.24
N SER A 521 -24.01 7.75 -18.78
CA SER A 521 -24.54 7.46 -17.44
C SER A 521 -26.07 7.24 -17.47
N ASP A 522 -26.53 6.05 -17.87
CA ASP A 522 -27.96 5.71 -17.95
C ASP A 522 -28.59 5.54 -16.55
N PRO A 523 -29.74 6.21 -16.26
CA PRO A 523 -30.35 6.20 -14.93
C PRO A 523 -30.96 4.85 -14.53
N ASN A 524 -31.31 3.99 -15.47
CA ASN A 524 -31.86 2.66 -15.18
C ASN A 524 -30.74 1.68 -14.87
N LEU A 525 -29.62 1.80 -15.58
CA LEU A 525 -28.42 1.01 -15.37
C LEU A 525 -27.76 1.37 -14.04
N ALA A 526 -27.66 2.67 -13.71
CA ALA A 526 -27.26 3.13 -12.37
C ALA A 526 -28.19 2.59 -11.27
N ARG A 527 -29.51 2.55 -11.49
CA ARG A 527 -30.48 1.96 -10.54
C ARG A 527 -30.33 0.45 -10.38
N THR A 528 -29.92 -0.25 -11.43
CA THR A 528 -29.64 -1.69 -11.35
C THR A 528 -28.31 -1.95 -10.64
N TRP A 529 -27.27 -1.17 -10.94
CA TRP A 529 -26.00 -1.20 -10.20
C TRP A 529 -26.24 -0.98 -8.69
N ALA A 530 -26.95 0.09 -8.32
CA ALA A 530 -27.21 0.43 -6.92
C ALA A 530 -27.96 -0.68 -6.17
N ARG A 531 -28.93 -1.32 -6.82
CA ARG A 531 -29.67 -2.47 -6.26
C ARG A 531 -28.80 -3.72 -6.07
N VAL A 532 -27.86 -3.98 -6.98
CA VAL A 532 -26.99 -5.17 -6.94
C VAL A 532 -25.84 -4.98 -5.94
N VAL A 533 -25.27 -3.77 -5.88
CA VAL A 533 -24.09 -3.43 -5.05
C VAL A 533 -24.49 -2.91 -3.66
N GLY A 534 -25.78 -2.68 -3.38
CA GLY A 534 -26.28 -2.36 -2.03
C GLY A 534 -26.22 -0.88 -1.65
N TYR A 535 -26.41 0.01 -2.62
CA TYR A 535 -26.30 1.47 -2.48
C TYR A 535 -27.66 2.19 -2.60
N ASP A 536 -27.83 3.27 -1.84
CA ASP A 536 -28.78 4.34 -2.15
C ASP A 536 -28.32 5.09 -3.42
N LEU A 537 -29.25 5.60 -4.22
CA LEU A 537 -28.93 6.29 -5.49
C LEU A 537 -29.59 7.67 -5.59
N ILE A 538 -28.77 8.70 -5.81
CA ILE A 538 -29.19 10.06 -6.12
C ILE A 538 -28.78 10.39 -7.57
N THR A 539 -29.75 10.29 -8.48
CA THR A 539 -29.62 10.78 -9.86
C THR A 539 -30.06 12.24 -9.96
N PHE A 540 -29.34 13.04 -10.75
CA PHE A 540 -29.68 14.44 -11.03
C PHE A 540 -29.19 14.87 -12.42
N ARG A 541 -29.53 16.09 -12.85
CA ARG A 541 -29.05 16.72 -14.09
C ARG A 541 -28.11 17.87 -13.77
N ALA A 542 -26.97 17.91 -14.45
CA ALA A 542 -25.98 18.97 -14.30
C ALA A 542 -25.42 19.43 -15.65
N THR A 543 -25.09 20.71 -15.77
CA THR A 543 -24.64 21.32 -17.04
C THR A 543 -23.29 22.03 -16.98
N ASP A 544 -22.59 22.07 -18.11
CA ASP A 544 -21.40 22.92 -18.33
C ASP A 544 -21.78 24.39 -18.57
N VAL A 545 -20.78 25.27 -18.72
CA VAL A 545 -20.98 26.71 -19.02
C VAL A 545 -21.59 27.00 -20.40
N ARG A 546 -21.99 25.98 -21.16
CA ARG A 546 -22.66 26.05 -22.46
C ARG A 546 -24.01 25.30 -22.45
N ASN A 547 -24.54 25.03 -21.26
CA ASN A 547 -25.79 24.30 -21.00
C ASN A 547 -25.82 22.88 -21.60
N ARG A 548 -24.66 22.24 -21.76
CA ARG A 548 -24.54 20.83 -22.18
C ARG A 548 -24.51 19.93 -20.94
N PRO A 549 -25.08 18.71 -20.99
CA PRO A 549 -24.95 17.76 -19.89
C PRO A 549 -23.49 17.48 -19.54
N ILE A 550 -23.15 17.48 -18.25
CA ILE A 550 -21.83 17.05 -17.79
C ILE A 550 -21.67 15.55 -18.06
N TYR A 551 -20.64 15.17 -18.81
CA TYR A 551 -20.47 13.80 -19.28
C TYR A 551 -20.18 12.79 -18.15
N HIS A 552 -19.42 13.20 -17.12
CA HIS A 552 -19.08 12.39 -15.93
C HIS A 552 -19.28 13.19 -14.64
N THR A 553 -20.00 12.60 -13.68
CA THR A 553 -20.26 13.15 -12.34
C THR A 553 -18.96 13.56 -11.62
N ASN A 554 -17.90 12.77 -11.77
CA ASN A 554 -16.62 13.02 -11.08
C ASN A 554 -15.87 14.28 -11.55
N VAL A 555 -16.34 15.02 -12.56
CA VAL A 555 -15.76 16.31 -12.94
C VAL A 555 -16.31 17.44 -12.09
N MET A 556 -17.54 17.30 -11.61
CA MET A 556 -18.25 18.32 -10.83
C MET A 556 -18.31 18.05 -9.33
N MET A 557 -17.98 16.85 -8.87
CA MET A 557 -17.97 16.52 -7.45
C MET A 557 -17.05 15.36 -7.07
N CYS A 558 -16.50 15.42 -5.86
CA CYS A 558 -15.84 14.31 -5.18
C CYS A 558 -16.27 14.24 -3.71
N ILE A 559 -16.10 13.07 -3.10
CA ILE A 559 -16.46 12.82 -1.70
C ILE A 559 -15.26 12.18 -1.01
N GLY A 560 -14.82 12.78 0.09
CA GLY A 560 -13.86 12.25 1.06
C GLY A 560 -14.54 11.95 2.40
N THR A 561 -13.81 11.39 3.36
CA THR A 561 -14.32 10.83 4.63
C THR A 561 -15.10 11.83 5.49
N ARG A 562 -14.83 13.14 5.34
CA ARG A 562 -15.46 14.23 6.09
C ARG A 562 -15.90 15.43 5.25
N VAL A 563 -15.47 15.50 3.99
CA VAL A 563 -15.59 16.69 3.14
C VAL A 563 -16.06 16.29 1.74
N ALA A 564 -16.98 17.06 1.18
CA ALA A 564 -17.49 16.84 -0.17
C ALA A 564 -17.32 18.11 -1.02
N ILE A 565 -16.64 17.98 -2.15
CA ILE A 565 -16.50 19.07 -3.13
C ILE A 565 -17.62 18.93 -4.14
N VAL A 566 -18.39 19.98 -4.41
CA VAL A 566 -19.52 19.92 -5.36
C VAL A 566 -19.75 21.25 -6.07
N CYS A 567 -19.90 21.22 -7.39
CA CYS A 567 -20.38 22.38 -8.15
C CYS A 567 -21.91 22.46 -8.07
N ALA A 568 -22.46 22.99 -6.97
CA ALA A 568 -23.92 22.95 -6.79
C ALA A 568 -24.67 23.76 -7.87
N GLU A 569 -24.06 24.84 -8.37
CA GLU A 569 -24.63 25.65 -9.47
C GLU A 569 -24.59 24.96 -10.85
N SER A 570 -23.94 23.80 -11.00
CA SER A 570 -24.10 22.98 -12.21
C SER A 570 -25.48 22.30 -12.26
N ILE A 571 -26.08 22.03 -11.09
CA ILE A 571 -27.39 21.40 -10.93
C ILE A 571 -28.47 22.48 -11.02
N GLU A 572 -29.12 22.58 -12.18
CA GLU A 572 -30.09 23.64 -12.47
C GLU A 572 -31.39 23.49 -11.66
N ASP A 573 -31.97 22.28 -11.62
CA ASP A 573 -33.18 22.00 -10.84
C ASP A 573 -32.90 22.13 -9.33
N ALA A 574 -33.63 23.03 -8.67
CA ALA A 574 -33.45 23.30 -7.26
C ALA A 574 -33.73 22.07 -6.37
N ARG A 575 -34.72 21.25 -6.70
CA ARG A 575 -35.09 20.07 -5.89
C ARG A 575 -34.07 18.94 -6.04
N GLU A 576 -33.43 18.82 -7.19
CA GLU A 576 -32.30 17.91 -7.37
C GLU A 576 -31.05 18.42 -6.64
N ARG A 577 -30.75 19.72 -6.74
CA ARG A 577 -29.61 20.37 -6.06
C ARG A 577 -29.72 20.28 -4.54
N ASP A 578 -30.88 20.66 -4.00
CA ASP A 578 -31.13 20.65 -2.56
C ASP A 578 -31.07 19.21 -2.02
N ARG A 579 -31.60 18.21 -2.76
CA ARG A 579 -31.48 16.79 -2.40
C ARG A 579 -30.02 16.31 -2.33
N VAL A 580 -29.16 16.72 -3.26
CA VAL A 580 -27.73 16.37 -3.23
C VAL A 580 -27.05 17.01 -2.02
N LEU A 581 -27.25 18.31 -1.81
CA LEU A 581 -26.64 19.06 -0.70
C LEU A 581 -27.10 18.55 0.67
N ASP A 582 -28.40 18.29 0.83
CA ASP A 582 -28.97 17.85 2.11
C ASP A 582 -28.60 16.40 2.43
N ARG A 583 -28.44 15.51 1.44
CA ARG A 583 -27.89 14.17 1.70
C ARG A 583 -26.44 14.29 2.20
N LEU A 584 -25.56 15.02 1.51
CA LEU A 584 -24.16 15.20 1.91
C LEU A 584 -24.04 15.75 3.34
N ARG A 585 -24.83 16.78 3.67
CA ARG A 585 -24.91 17.33 5.04
C ARG A 585 -25.42 16.29 6.04
N SER A 586 -26.47 15.54 5.70
CA SER A 586 -27.05 14.50 6.59
C SER A 586 -26.11 13.32 6.83
N THR A 587 -25.20 13.03 5.89
CA THR A 587 -24.14 12.02 6.03
C THR A 587 -22.86 12.58 6.66
N GLY A 588 -22.90 13.80 7.20
CA GLY A 588 -21.84 14.40 8.01
C GLY A 588 -20.72 15.10 7.24
N HIS A 589 -20.89 15.33 5.93
CA HIS A 589 -19.89 15.99 5.10
C HIS A 589 -19.99 17.52 5.22
N GLU A 590 -18.85 18.19 5.43
CA GLU A 590 -18.75 19.62 5.17
C GLU A 590 -18.65 19.86 3.65
N VAL A 591 -19.45 20.79 3.14
CA VAL A 591 -19.66 20.93 1.69
C VAL A 591 -18.87 22.11 1.13
N VAL A 592 -17.77 21.78 0.45
CA VAL A 592 -16.95 22.71 -0.34
C VAL A 592 -17.67 22.96 -1.66
N ASN A 593 -18.62 23.90 -1.66
CA ASN A 593 -19.29 24.32 -2.89
C ASN A 593 -18.31 25.08 -3.81
N ILE A 594 -18.18 24.65 -5.06
CA ILE A 594 -17.31 25.25 -6.08
C ILE A 594 -18.12 25.91 -7.20
N SER A 595 -17.52 26.89 -7.90
CA SER A 595 -18.13 27.50 -9.08
C SER A 595 -17.94 26.66 -10.36
N ARG A 596 -18.70 26.97 -11.41
CA ARG A 596 -18.51 26.41 -12.76
C ARG A 596 -17.12 26.74 -13.33
N GLU A 597 -16.49 27.85 -12.95
CA GLU A 597 -15.09 28.12 -13.32
C GLU A 597 -14.14 27.15 -12.62
N GLN A 598 -14.28 26.95 -11.31
CA GLN A 598 -13.49 26.00 -10.53
C GLN A 598 -13.70 24.55 -11.04
N MET A 599 -14.93 24.19 -11.43
CA MET A 599 -15.23 22.94 -12.12
C MET A 599 -14.49 22.82 -13.47
N CYS A 600 -14.40 23.91 -14.26
CA CYS A 600 -13.56 23.97 -15.45
C CYS A 600 -12.04 24.02 -15.18
N ARG A 601 -11.63 24.17 -13.91
CA ARG A 601 -10.26 23.92 -13.40
C ARG A 601 -10.11 22.54 -12.75
N PHE A 602 -11.06 21.62 -12.97
CA PHE A 602 -11.08 20.27 -12.41
C PHE A 602 -11.10 20.19 -10.87
N CYS A 603 -11.53 21.23 -10.15
CA CYS A 603 -11.67 21.19 -8.67
C CYS A 603 -12.58 20.05 -8.16
N GLY A 604 -13.58 19.64 -8.96
CA GLY A 604 -14.42 18.47 -8.63
C GLY A 604 -13.77 17.12 -8.94
N ASN A 605 -12.69 17.07 -9.73
CA ASN A 605 -12.02 15.84 -10.18
C ASN A 605 -10.84 15.44 -9.27
N ALA A 606 -11.04 15.62 -7.98
CA ALA A 606 -10.12 15.20 -6.93
C ALA A 606 -10.50 13.81 -6.37
N LEU A 607 -9.55 13.14 -5.72
CA LEU A 607 -9.70 11.82 -5.11
C LEU A 607 -9.14 11.85 -3.69
N GLU A 608 -9.93 11.51 -2.67
CA GLU A 608 -9.33 11.16 -1.38
C GLU A 608 -8.64 9.80 -1.50
N VAL A 609 -7.38 9.72 -1.07
CA VAL A 609 -6.58 8.50 -0.91
C VAL A 609 -6.10 8.41 0.53
N GLU A 610 -5.84 7.19 1.02
CA GLU A 610 -5.15 7.04 2.31
C GLU A 610 -3.64 7.22 2.11
N SER A 611 -2.99 7.95 3.01
CA SER A 611 -1.53 7.98 3.13
C SER A 611 -0.97 6.67 3.69
N ARG A 612 0.36 6.53 3.70
CA ARG A 612 1.06 5.42 4.41
C ARG A 612 0.66 5.28 5.88
N TYR A 613 0.18 6.35 6.51
CA TYR A 613 -0.25 6.41 7.92
C TYR A 613 -1.72 6.02 8.13
N GLY A 614 -2.47 5.75 7.05
CA GLY A 614 -3.92 5.50 7.10
C GLY A 614 -4.76 6.77 7.26
N ARG A 615 -4.29 7.90 6.72
CA ARG A 615 -4.88 9.22 6.91
C ARG A 615 -5.34 9.83 5.59
N PRO A 616 -6.43 10.62 5.55
CA PRO A 616 -7.02 11.09 4.30
C PRO A 616 -6.19 12.22 3.67
N VAL A 617 -5.77 12.02 2.41
CA VAL A 617 -5.05 13.00 1.59
C VAL A 617 -5.83 13.23 0.30
N MET A 618 -6.08 14.48 -0.09
CA MET A 618 -6.81 14.79 -1.32
C MET A 618 -5.84 14.91 -2.50
N ALA A 619 -5.91 13.96 -3.43
CA ALA A 619 -5.18 13.96 -4.69
C ALA A 619 -5.90 14.82 -5.75
N MET A 620 -5.24 15.87 -6.26
CA MET A 620 -5.80 16.79 -7.25
C MET A 620 -4.74 17.35 -8.22
N SER A 621 -5.15 18.08 -9.25
CA SER A 621 -4.17 18.77 -10.10
C SER A 621 -3.70 20.09 -9.47
N THR A 622 -2.51 20.55 -9.83
CA THR A 622 -2.02 21.89 -9.44
C THR A 622 -2.93 23.01 -9.97
N GLY A 623 -3.64 22.76 -11.09
CA GLY A 623 -4.65 23.66 -11.63
C GLY A 623 -5.90 23.76 -10.76
N ALA A 624 -6.38 22.62 -10.24
CA ALA A 624 -7.46 22.56 -9.27
C ALA A 624 -7.06 23.18 -7.93
N PHE A 625 -5.87 22.84 -7.42
CA PHE A 625 -5.33 23.33 -6.15
C PHE A 625 -5.32 24.86 -6.09
N HIS A 626 -4.71 25.53 -7.08
CA HIS A 626 -4.65 27.00 -7.12
C HIS A 626 -5.96 27.69 -7.53
N ALA A 627 -7.02 26.94 -7.84
CA ALA A 627 -8.33 27.50 -8.16
C ALA A 627 -9.27 27.59 -6.96
N PHE A 628 -8.96 26.94 -5.82
CA PHE A 628 -9.71 27.10 -4.58
C PHE A 628 -9.48 28.48 -3.94
N THR A 629 -10.49 28.98 -3.25
CA THR A 629 -10.40 30.18 -2.40
C THR A 629 -9.71 29.86 -1.06
N PRO A 630 -9.15 30.85 -0.34
CA PRO A 630 -8.58 30.66 0.99
C PRO A 630 -9.56 29.99 1.97
N GLU A 631 -10.85 30.30 1.87
CA GLU A 631 -11.92 29.73 2.69
C GLU A 631 -12.13 28.25 2.36
N GLN A 632 -12.21 27.89 1.07
CA GLN A 632 -12.32 26.49 0.63
C GLN A 632 -11.06 25.68 1.02
N HIS A 633 -9.85 26.27 0.92
CA HIS A 633 -8.63 25.66 1.45
C HIS A 633 -8.70 25.44 2.96
N SER A 634 -9.20 26.40 3.74
CA SER A 634 -9.33 26.27 5.19
C SER A 634 -10.29 25.14 5.59
N VAL A 635 -11.35 24.87 4.81
CA VAL A 635 -12.23 23.71 5.02
C VAL A 635 -11.51 22.41 4.67
N LEU A 636 -10.82 22.35 3.52
CA LEU A 636 -10.06 21.17 3.11
C LEU A 636 -8.99 20.79 4.16
N SER A 637 -8.19 21.75 4.61
CA SER A 637 -7.14 21.54 5.63
C SER A 637 -7.68 21.34 7.07
N ALA A 638 -8.99 21.46 7.31
CA ALA A 638 -9.60 21.08 8.58
C ALA A 638 -10.01 19.59 8.64
N HIS A 639 -10.13 18.94 7.48
CA HIS A 639 -10.64 17.56 7.32
C HIS A 639 -9.63 16.58 6.72
N LEU A 640 -8.56 17.08 6.12
CA LEU A 640 -7.52 16.32 5.43
C LEU A 640 -6.17 16.46 6.14
N ASP A 641 -5.37 15.41 6.08
CA ASP A 641 -4.01 15.37 6.61
C ASP A 641 -3.04 16.10 5.67
N ASP A 642 -3.27 16.03 4.35
CA ASP A 642 -2.52 16.77 3.32
C ASP A 642 -3.32 16.92 2.00
N ILE A 643 -2.79 17.69 1.04
CA ILE A 643 -3.31 17.82 -0.34
C ILE A 643 -2.18 17.55 -1.36
N ALA A 644 -2.10 16.30 -1.82
CA ALA A 644 -1.13 15.89 -2.82
C ALA A 644 -1.53 16.39 -4.22
N HIS A 645 -0.76 17.31 -4.81
CA HIS A 645 -1.06 17.86 -6.12
C HIS A 645 0.07 17.73 -7.16
N ALA A 646 -0.32 17.52 -8.42
CA ALA A 646 0.59 17.40 -9.56
C ALA A 646 0.14 18.26 -10.75
N ASP A 647 1.10 18.79 -11.50
CA ASP A 647 0.79 19.49 -12.75
C ASP A 647 0.50 18.46 -13.85
N ILE A 648 -0.74 18.46 -14.34
CA ILE A 648 -1.24 17.55 -15.38
C ILE A 648 -2.00 18.30 -16.48
N ARG A 649 -1.61 19.55 -16.74
CA ARG A 649 -2.33 20.49 -17.62
C ARG A 649 -2.51 20.00 -19.06
N THR A 650 -1.59 19.20 -19.61
CA THR A 650 -1.74 18.62 -20.96
C THR A 650 -2.66 17.40 -20.94
N ILE A 651 -2.62 16.56 -19.89
CA ILE A 651 -3.58 15.46 -19.68
C ILE A 651 -5.00 16.01 -19.55
N GLU A 652 -5.21 17.00 -18.69
CA GLU A 652 -6.49 17.70 -18.53
C GLU A 652 -6.97 18.32 -19.83
N ALA A 653 -6.08 18.99 -20.57
CA ALA A 653 -6.47 19.74 -21.77
C ALA A 653 -6.74 18.85 -22.99
N VAL A 654 -5.98 17.77 -23.19
CA VAL A 654 -6.09 16.91 -24.40
C VAL A 654 -6.94 15.67 -24.13
N GLY A 655 -6.81 15.09 -22.93
CA GLY A 655 -7.60 13.93 -22.48
C GLY A 655 -8.91 14.31 -21.79
N GLY A 656 -9.09 15.58 -21.41
CA GLY A 656 -10.34 16.05 -20.80
C GLY A 656 -10.66 15.39 -19.46
N GLY A 657 -9.65 14.98 -18.68
CA GLY A 657 -9.80 14.33 -17.38
C GLY A 657 -8.66 14.67 -16.44
N GLY A 658 -8.95 14.81 -15.15
CA GLY A 658 -7.99 15.19 -14.10
C GLY A 658 -7.48 13.99 -13.29
N VAL A 659 -7.06 14.26 -12.05
CA VAL A 659 -6.41 13.26 -11.18
C VAL A 659 -7.35 12.11 -10.77
N ARG A 660 -8.62 12.38 -10.46
CA ARG A 660 -9.60 11.30 -10.17
C ARG A 660 -9.84 10.37 -11.35
N CYS A 661 -9.66 10.85 -12.58
CA CYS A 661 -9.74 9.98 -13.75
C CYS A 661 -8.47 9.12 -13.91
N SER A 662 -7.29 9.71 -13.67
CA SER A 662 -5.98 9.05 -13.88
C SER A 662 -5.61 7.98 -12.83
N VAL A 663 -6.44 7.78 -11.81
CA VAL A 663 -6.21 6.86 -10.67
C VAL A 663 -7.47 6.04 -10.43
N ALA A 664 -7.33 4.71 -10.29
CA ALA A 664 -8.43 3.82 -9.90
C ALA A 664 -8.15 3.16 -8.55
N GLU A 665 -9.15 3.15 -7.65
CA GLU A 665 -9.06 2.50 -6.34
C GLU A 665 -8.99 0.96 -6.44
N LEU A 666 -8.14 0.35 -5.61
CA LEU A 666 -8.09 -1.09 -5.34
C LEU A 666 -8.40 -1.34 -3.86
N MET A 667 -9.70 -1.36 -3.53
CA MET A 667 -10.20 -1.65 -2.18
C MET A 667 -9.73 -3.03 -1.70
#